data_AF-A0A7C5BRS6-F1
#
_entry.id   AF-A0A7C5BRS6-F1
#
_cell.length_a   1.000
_cell.length_b   1.000
_cell.length_c   1.000
_cell.angle_alpha   90.00
_cell.angle_beta   90.00
_cell.angle_gamma   90.00
#
_symmetry.space_group_name_H-M   'P 1'
#
loop_
_entity.id
_entity.type
_entity.pdbx_description
1 polymer ?
#
loop_
_entity_poly.entity_id
_entity_poly.type
_entity_poly.pdbx_seq_one_letter_code
_entity_poly.pdbx_strand_id
1 'polypeptide(L)'
;MDSPGKERELGVRKKPICLFIALLAVLSGAASASEDISVSSIDLSKVRQDWGSPQIDKAVTGVPMSIGGRKFDHGVGTHATSRIWIDLKGGVERFVSWVGVDDNVRQGRGTVVFKVIGDGKTLYASPVMRRGDAPRPIDVSLRGVKTLLLLASDAENGIDSDHADWADARLIGAKSRPVVTAGPDEEAVILTPKPSPKPRINGARVFGVRPGHPVLYTVAATGDRPMTFSAKGLPEGCALDAQTGRISGSIARRGTYTVTLTAKNAVGAATRDLRIVVGDQIALTPPMGWNDWYTFTRSVTDKDVRAAADAMVASGMADHGYSYVNIDDCWMVKPGSDDPDVGGRPRDAEGNILPNKHFPDMRALTDYIHSKGLKAGIYISPGPVTCAGYEGSYGHEAQDAKRFADWGFDFLKYDLCSYRGVWKGDTPEEQKRPYTLMGYLINRQERDIVFNLCQYGNAKVWEWGEQVGGHCWRTAGDIGANPARYIAGFEENGLEKWAGPGHWNDPDYINIGFLGSPTVLTPNEQYTYVTLWSLLAAPMIFSGDMTKLDDFTLSLLTNDEVIEVNQDPLGKQAHRVAKRGDTEVWAKDMEDGSKAVGLFNRGEMQRRVTVKWSDLGITGMQRVRDLWRQRDIGAFTNSYGTQLPRHGAAMLRIWDAKQ
;
A
#
# COMPACT_ATOMS: atom_id res chain seq x y z
N MET A 1 -74.43 -43.99 14.05
CA MET A 1 -74.58 -43.95 15.51
C MET A 1 -73.82 -42.70 15.93
N ASP A 2 -74.40 -41.53 16.18
CA ASP A 2 -75.73 -41.20 16.68
C ASP A 2 -76.27 -39.89 16.07
N SER A 3 -77.60 -39.83 15.94
CA SER A 3 -78.42 -38.59 15.87
C SER A 3 -79.01 -38.38 17.28
N PRO A 4 -79.44 -37.17 17.73
CA PRO A 4 -80.57 -36.38 17.17
C PRO A 4 -80.38 -34.85 17.34
N GLY A 5 -81.24 -33.90 16.95
CA GLY A 5 -82.58 -33.83 16.35
C GLY A 5 -83.17 -32.43 16.64
N LYS A 6 -84.07 -31.94 15.77
CA LYS A 6 -85.25 -31.04 15.98
C LYS A 6 -85.07 -29.70 16.76
N GLU A 7 -85.84 -28.62 16.61
CA GLU A 7 -86.96 -28.15 15.79
C GLU A 7 -87.08 -26.61 16.03
N ARG A 8 -87.61 -25.91 15.02
CA ARG A 8 -88.40 -24.64 14.94
C ARG A 8 -88.70 -23.76 16.18
N GLU A 9 -88.62 -22.43 15.99
CA GLU A 9 -89.74 -21.42 15.98
C GLU A 9 -89.19 -19.98 15.80
N LEU A 10 -89.56 -19.22 14.73
CA LEU A 10 -90.64 -18.20 14.63
C LEU A 10 -90.53 -16.98 15.57
N GLY A 11 -90.26 -15.78 14.99
CA GLY A 11 -90.22 -14.52 15.74
C GLY A 11 -90.00 -13.24 14.92
N VAL A 12 -91.07 -12.81 14.24
CA VAL A 12 -91.42 -11.49 13.66
C VAL A 12 -90.51 -10.25 13.90
N ARG A 13 -90.15 -9.61 12.77
CA ARG A 13 -89.94 -8.17 12.45
C ARG A 13 -89.79 -7.13 13.58
N LYS A 14 -88.69 -6.36 13.52
CA LYS A 14 -88.67 -4.88 13.53
C LYS A 14 -87.48 -4.37 12.68
N LYS A 15 -87.73 -3.51 11.68
CA LYS A 15 -86.69 -2.62 11.10
C LYS A 15 -86.57 -1.38 12.00
N PRO A 16 -85.38 -0.75 12.11
CA PRO A 16 -85.24 0.53 11.43
C PRO A 16 -83.84 0.85 10.86
N ILE A 17 -83.84 1.57 9.74
CA ILE A 17 -82.97 2.71 9.38
C ILE A 17 -81.44 2.44 9.31
N CYS A 18 -80.93 2.22 8.10
CA CYS A 18 -79.51 2.38 7.77
C CYS A 18 -79.21 3.86 7.47
N LEU A 19 -78.33 4.46 8.28
CA LEU A 19 -77.71 5.75 8.03
C LEU A 19 -76.50 5.53 7.09
N PHE A 20 -76.51 6.12 5.91
CA PHE A 20 -75.33 6.18 5.03
C PHE A 20 -74.39 7.28 5.55
N ILE A 21 -73.19 6.90 6.01
CA ILE A 21 -72.07 7.84 6.22
C ILE A 21 -71.11 7.66 5.06
N ALA A 22 -71.02 8.66 4.19
CA ALA A 22 -70.00 8.77 3.16
C ALA A 22 -68.68 9.18 3.82
N LEU A 23 -67.68 8.30 3.77
CA LEU A 23 -66.32 8.60 4.21
C LEU A 23 -65.55 9.23 3.04
N LEU A 24 -65.41 10.57 3.04
CA LEU A 24 -64.46 11.26 2.17
C LEU A 24 -63.04 10.97 2.68
N ALA A 25 -62.28 10.17 1.94
CA ALA A 25 -60.83 10.06 2.13
C ALA A 25 -60.16 11.30 1.52
N VAL A 26 -59.83 12.28 2.35
CA VAL A 26 -58.93 13.37 1.98
C VAL A 26 -57.50 12.81 1.98
N LEU A 27 -56.96 12.55 0.79
CA LEU A 27 -55.53 12.41 0.58
C LEU A 27 -54.88 13.79 0.77
N SER A 28 -54.56 14.13 2.02
CA SER A 28 -53.64 15.23 2.31
C SER A 28 -52.23 14.76 1.93
N GLY A 29 -51.79 15.10 0.72
CA GLY A 29 -50.37 15.12 0.41
C GLY A 29 -49.72 16.20 1.27
N ALA A 30 -49.19 15.81 2.45
CA ALA A 30 -48.33 16.67 3.23
C ALA A 30 -47.06 16.93 2.40
N ALA A 31 -46.99 18.09 1.77
CA ALA A 31 -45.73 18.59 1.24
C ALA A 31 -44.77 18.72 2.43
N SER A 32 -43.72 17.90 2.45
CA SER A 32 -42.65 18.04 3.44
C SER A 32 -42.09 19.46 3.32
N ALA A 33 -42.13 20.23 4.42
CA ALA A 33 -41.59 21.58 4.46
C ALA A 33 -40.08 21.53 4.22
N SER A 34 -39.58 22.37 3.32
CA SER A 34 -38.15 22.48 3.05
C SER A 34 -37.43 23.17 4.21
N GLU A 35 -36.28 22.64 4.63
CA GLU A 35 -35.47 23.14 5.74
C GLU A 35 -34.08 23.58 5.26
N ASP A 36 -33.53 24.63 5.86
CA ASP A 36 -32.13 25.02 5.67
C ASP A 36 -31.26 24.32 6.71
N ILE A 37 -30.33 23.49 6.24
CA ILE A 37 -29.55 22.60 7.10
C ILE A 37 -28.10 23.06 7.15
N SER A 38 -27.57 23.34 8.35
CA SER A 38 -26.13 23.57 8.52
C SER A 38 -25.35 22.27 8.29
N VAL A 39 -24.27 22.32 7.51
CA VAL A 39 -23.38 21.16 7.32
C VAL A 39 -22.78 20.73 8.66
N SER A 40 -22.51 21.69 9.56
CA SER A 40 -22.00 21.43 10.92
C SER A 40 -22.99 20.69 11.82
N SER A 41 -24.27 20.61 11.44
CA SER A 41 -25.30 19.84 12.15
C SER A 41 -25.44 18.38 11.68
N ILE A 42 -24.78 18.01 10.58
CA ILE A 42 -24.82 16.66 10.02
C ILE A 42 -23.73 15.82 10.71
N ASP A 43 -23.95 14.51 10.86
CA ASP A 43 -22.92 13.59 11.36
C ASP A 43 -21.69 13.59 10.43
N LEU A 44 -20.55 14.09 10.93
CA LEU A 44 -19.30 14.20 10.18
C LEU A 44 -18.40 12.97 10.34
N SER A 45 -18.85 11.90 11.00
CA SER A 45 -18.06 10.69 11.28
C SER A 45 -17.42 10.03 10.05
N LYS A 46 -17.97 10.29 8.84
CA LYS A 46 -17.49 9.76 7.56
C LYS A 46 -16.65 10.73 6.73
N VAL A 47 -16.42 11.95 7.21
CA VAL A 47 -15.50 12.90 6.57
C VAL A 47 -14.08 12.34 6.60
N ARG A 48 -13.35 12.50 5.49
CA ARG A 48 -11.96 12.08 5.35
C ARG A 48 -11.06 13.28 5.17
N GLN A 49 -9.93 13.31 5.86
CA GLN A 49 -8.89 14.31 5.66
C GLN A 49 -7.50 13.76 5.99
N ASP A 50 -6.47 14.37 5.41
CA ASP A 50 -5.11 13.85 5.49
C ASP A 50 -4.42 14.14 6.84
N TRP A 51 -4.94 15.11 7.62
CA TRP A 51 -4.46 15.44 8.96
C TRP A 51 -5.58 15.83 9.92
N GLY A 52 -5.47 15.38 11.19
CA GLY A 52 -6.40 15.71 12.27
C GLY A 52 -7.82 15.16 12.06
N SER A 53 -8.77 15.66 12.84
CA SER A 53 -10.21 15.34 12.67
C SER A 53 -11.03 16.61 12.41
N PRO A 54 -12.07 16.55 11.56
CA PRO A 54 -12.91 17.71 11.27
C PRO A 54 -13.60 18.19 12.55
N GLN A 55 -13.76 19.51 12.67
CA GLN A 55 -14.32 20.14 13.86
C GLN A 55 -15.64 20.85 13.53
N ILE A 56 -16.63 20.68 14.40
CA ILE A 56 -17.92 21.37 14.32
C ILE A 56 -17.77 22.74 14.97
N ASP A 57 -18.17 23.79 14.24
CA ASP A 57 -18.24 25.19 14.68
C ASP A 57 -16.91 25.75 15.22
N LYS A 58 -15.80 25.15 14.79
CA LYS A 58 -14.42 25.46 15.19
C LYS A 58 -13.48 25.21 14.02
N ALA A 59 -12.31 25.84 14.05
CA ALA A 59 -11.20 25.48 13.17
C ALA A 59 -10.70 24.06 13.48
N VAL A 60 -9.97 23.44 12.55
CA VAL A 60 -9.49 22.05 12.69
C VAL A 60 -8.60 21.81 13.92
N THR A 61 -7.96 22.86 14.44
CA THR A 61 -7.15 22.84 15.66
C THR A 61 -7.98 22.96 16.96
N GLY A 62 -9.31 23.04 16.86
CA GLY A 62 -10.23 23.08 18.01
C GLY A 62 -10.45 24.48 18.61
N VAL A 63 -9.96 25.53 17.95
CA VAL A 63 -10.11 26.94 18.36
C VAL A 63 -11.25 27.62 17.57
N PRO A 64 -11.71 28.82 17.98
CA PRO A 64 -12.73 29.56 17.22
C PRO A 64 -12.30 29.84 15.77
N MET A 65 -13.24 29.69 14.85
CA MET A 65 -13.02 29.84 13.41
C MET A 65 -12.90 31.32 13.02
N SER A 66 -11.87 31.65 12.24
CA SER A 66 -11.73 33.00 11.69
C SER A 66 -10.95 33.03 10.39
N ILE A 67 -11.46 33.78 9.41
CA ILE A 67 -10.87 33.91 8.08
C ILE A 67 -10.66 35.40 7.80
N GLY A 68 -9.41 35.82 7.58
CA GLY A 68 -9.08 37.20 7.23
C GLY A 68 -9.53 38.22 8.29
N GLY A 69 -9.49 37.83 9.56
CA GLY A 69 -9.93 38.61 10.72
C GLY A 69 -11.44 38.57 10.98
N ARG A 70 -12.26 37.98 10.09
CA ARG A 70 -13.69 37.81 10.32
C ARG A 70 -13.96 36.52 11.08
N LYS A 71 -14.66 36.62 12.21
CA LYS A 71 -15.06 35.47 13.04
C LYS A 71 -16.35 34.82 12.53
N PHE A 72 -16.44 33.50 12.71
CA PHE A 72 -17.61 32.70 12.36
C PHE A 72 -17.96 31.78 13.52
N ASP A 73 -19.24 31.78 13.93
CA ASP A 73 -19.73 30.96 15.04
C ASP A 73 -20.19 29.57 14.58
N HIS A 74 -20.40 29.38 13.28
CA HIS A 74 -20.86 28.13 12.70
C HIS A 74 -20.06 27.74 11.47
N GLY A 75 -19.84 26.44 11.28
CA GLY A 75 -19.14 25.91 10.12
C GLY A 75 -18.44 24.58 10.40
N VAL A 76 -17.65 24.14 9.43
CA VAL A 76 -16.82 22.94 9.57
C VAL A 76 -15.36 23.30 9.31
N GLY A 77 -14.52 23.19 10.34
CA GLY A 77 -13.08 23.34 10.20
C GLY A 77 -12.45 22.01 9.80
N THR A 78 -11.63 22.04 8.75
CA THR A 78 -10.97 20.86 8.17
C THR A 78 -9.49 21.13 7.89
N HIS A 79 -8.77 20.11 7.41
CA HIS A 79 -7.40 20.25 6.92
C HIS A 79 -7.27 19.63 5.52
N ALA A 80 -6.57 20.26 4.59
CA ALA A 80 -6.38 19.67 3.26
C ALA A 80 -5.53 18.36 3.30
N THR A 81 -5.76 17.38 2.43
CA THR A 81 -6.91 17.28 1.54
C THR A 81 -8.13 16.76 2.31
N SER A 82 -9.21 17.55 2.44
CA SER A 82 -10.45 17.12 3.11
C SER A 82 -11.59 16.88 2.13
N ARG A 83 -12.40 15.86 2.40
CA ARG A 83 -13.52 15.40 1.56
C ARG A 83 -14.77 15.23 2.42
N ILE A 84 -15.78 16.02 2.11
CA ILE A 84 -17.12 15.89 2.69
C ILE A 84 -18.06 15.47 1.57
N TRP A 85 -18.29 14.17 1.45
CA TRP A 85 -19.27 13.60 0.53
C TRP A 85 -20.65 13.62 1.18
N ILE A 86 -21.65 14.14 0.50
CA ILE A 86 -23.01 14.32 1.01
C ILE A 86 -23.99 13.74 -0.01
N ASP A 87 -24.77 12.76 0.42
CA ASP A 87 -25.99 12.35 -0.27
C ASP A 87 -27.09 13.36 0.06
N LEU A 88 -27.50 14.13 -0.95
CA LEU A 88 -28.50 15.19 -0.82
C LEU A 88 -29.94 14.65 -0.73
N LYS A 89 -30.14 13.32 -0.86
CA LYS A 89 -31.45 12.65 -0.86
C LYS A 89 -32.44 13.20 -1.89
N GLY A 90 -31.95 13.91 -2.91
CA GLY A 90 -32.75 14.52 -3.97
C GLY A 90 -33.73 15.56 -3.45
N GLY A 91 -33.24 16.74 -3.07
CA GLY A 91 -34.16 17.79 -2.61
C GLY A 91 -33.53 19.07 -2.09
N VAL A 92 -32.27 19.36 -2.37
CA VAL A 92 -31.59 20.58 -1.93
C VAL A 92 -31.54 21.59 -3.09
N GLU A 93 -31.84 22.86 -2.82
CA GLU A 93 -31.88 23.88 -3.86
C GLU A 93 -30.53 24.56 -4.09
N ARG A 94 -29.80 24.85 -3.02
CA ARG A 94 -28.52 25.57 -3.07
C ARG A 94 -27.55 25.13 -1.98
N PHE A 95 -26.27 25.35 -2.21
CA PHE A 95 -25.23 25.33 -1.19
C PHE A 95 -24.62 26.73 -1.06
N VAL A 96 -24.55 27.21 0.17
CA VAL A 96 -23.93 28.50 0.52
C VAL A 96 -22.87 28.31 1.60
N SER A 97 -21.78 29.06 1.53
CA SER A 97 -20.71 29.05 2.55
C SER A 97 -19.78 30.26 2.37
N TRP A 98 -19.02 30.58 3.41
CA TRP A 98 -17.79 31.37 3.32
C TRP A 98 -16.59 30.43 3.47
N VAL A 99 -15.60 30.53 2.59
CA VAL A 99 -14.41 29.69 2.63
C VAL A 99 -13.13 30.48 2.72
N GLY A 100 -12.11 29.89 3.34
CA GLY A 100 -10.76 30.43 3.41
C GLY A 100 -9.85 29.64 4.33
N VAL A 101 -8.59 30.07 4.41
CA VAL A 101 -7.60 29.50 5.32
C VAL A 101 -7.75 30.15 6.68
N ASP A 102 -7.80 29.34 7.73
CA ASP A 102 -8.01 29.82 9.11
C ASP A 102 -6.85 30.72 9.59
N ASP A 103 -7.15 31.76 10.36
CA ASP A 103 -6.18 32.73 10.85
C ASP A 103 -5.18 32.15 11.87
N ASN A 104 -5.47 30.98 12.47
CA ASN A 104 -4.57 30.28 13.40
C ASN A 104 -3.47 29.49 12.69
N VAL A 105 -3.42 29.53 11.36
CA VAL A 105 -2.27 29.06 10.58
C VAL A 105 -1.04 29.92 10.86
N ARG A 106 0.16 29.34 10.80
CA ARG A 106 1.41 30.11 10.91
C ARG A 106 1.56 31.05 9.70
N GLN A 107 2.04 32.28 9.93
CA GLN A 107 2.22 33.24 8.84
C GLN A 107 3.11 32.68 7.72
N GLY A 108 2.66 32.81 6.46
CA GLY A 108 3.37 32.31 5.28
C GLY A 108 3.17 30.82 4.98
N ARG A 109 2.30 30.13 5.72
CA ARG A 109 1.90 28.73 5.48
C ARG A 109 0.40 28.66 5.15
N GLY A 110 -0.05 27.50 4.67
CA GLY A 110 -1.45 27.26 4.33
C GLY A 110 -1.86 27.80 2.96
N THR A 111 -2.16 26.88 2.04
CA THR A 111 -2.62 27.18 0.68
C THR A 111 -3.70 26.19 0.28
N VAL A 112 -4.94 26.67 0.19
CA VAL A 112 -6.09 25.79 -0.03
C VAL A 112 -6.85 26.20 -1.27
N VAL A 113 -7.26 25.22 -2.08
CA VAL A 113 -8.28 25.39 -3.13
C VAL A 113 -9.55 24.66 -2.70
N PHE A 114 -10.64 25.41 -2.57
CA PHE A 114 -11.97 24.91 -2.25
C PHE A 114 -12.73 24.60 -3.54
N LYS A 115 -13.30 23.39 -3.64
CA LYS A 115 -14.13 22.98 -4.77
C LYS A 115 -15.47 22.47 -4.26
N VAL A 116 -16.54 22.84 -4.97
CA VAL A 116 -17.88 22.26 -4.79
C VAL A 116 -18.21 21.47 -6.04
N ILE A 117 -18.45 20.18 -5.88
CA ILE A 117 -18.63 19.25 -6.99
C ILE A 117 -19.97 18.54 -6.83
N GLY A 118 -20.89 18.72 -7.79
CA GLY A 118 -22.20 18.08 -7.80
C GLY A 118 -22.29 17.04 -8.90
N ASP A 119 -22.62 15.79 -8.56
CA ASP A 119 -22.69 14.66 -9.48
C ASP A 119 -21.48 14.56 -10.44
N GLY A 120 -20.28 14.76 -9.86
CA GLY A 120 -19.01 14.72 -10.56
C GLY A 120 -18.65 15.97 -11.38
N LYS A 121 -19.52 16.99 -11.42
CA LYS A 121 -19.26 18.26 -12.12
C LYS A 121 -18.85 19.35 -11.13
N THR A 122 -17.73 20.02 -11.39
CA THR A 122 -17.32 21.17 -10.60
C THR A 122 -18.32 22.31 -10.80
N LEU A 123 -19.04 22.66 -9.73
CA LEU A 123 -19.98 23.79 -9.67
C LEU A 123 -19.26 25.08 -9.24
N TYR A 124 -18.20 24.94 -8.44
CA TYR A 124 -17.37 26.04 -7.97
C TYR A 124 -15.93 25.58 -7.72
N ALA A 125 -14.98 26.48 -7.98
CA ALA A 125 -13.60 26.37 -7.51
C ALA A 125 -13.11 27.76 -7.09
N SER A 126 -12.48 27.86 -5.91
CA SER A 126 -11.78 29.07 -5.50
C SER A 126 -10.44 29.21 -6.24
N PRO A 127 -9.82 30.41 -6.29
CA PRO A 127 -8.37 30.49 -6.46
C PRO A 127 -7.66 29.86 -5.26
N VAL A 128 -6.33 29.81 -5.29
CA VAL A 128 -5.54 29.45 -4.12
C VAL A 128 -5.76 30.50 -3.03
N MET A 129 -6.41 30.08 -1.95
CA MET A 129 -6.65 30.87 -0.74
C MET A 129 -5.44 30.72 0.19
N ARG A 130 -5.08 31.79 0.88
CA ARG A 130 -3.99 31.86 1.87
C ARG A 130 -4.48 32.48 3.16
N ARG A 131 -3.71 32.28 4.23
CA ARG A 131 -3.94 32.99 5.49
C ARG A 131 -3.95 34.52 5.26
N GLY A 132 -4.96 35.19 5.79
CA GLY A 132 -5.14 36.63 5.67
C GLY A 132 -5.93 37.09 4.44
N ASP A 133 -6.23 36.19 3.50
CA ASP A 133 -7.19 36.48 2.44
C ASP A 133 -8.59 36.71 3.05
N ALA A 134 -9.35 37.62 2.47
CA ALA A 134 -10.73 37.84 2.88
C ALA A 134 -11.58 36.56 2.63
N PRO A 135 -12.56 36.25 3.50
CA PRO A 135 -13.42 35.10 3.33
C PRO A 135 -14.17 35.19 2.00
N ARG A 136 -14.15 34.10 1.24
CA ARG A 136 -14.72 34.07 -0.11
C ARG A 136 -16.11 33.43 -0.09
N PRO A 137 -17.15 34.08 -0.62
CA PRO A 137 -18.48 33.51 -0.64
C PRO A 137 -18.59 32.41 -1.70
N ILE A 138 -19.38 31.40 -1.38
CA ILE A 138 -19.88 30.37 -2.28
C ILE A 138 -21.39 30.45 -2.26
N ASP A 139 -21.98 30.44 -3.45
CA ASP A 139 -23.42 30.35 -3.61
C ASP A 139 -23.72 29.64 -4.93
N VAL A 140 -24.08 28.35 -4.86
CA VAL A 140 -24.27 27.49 -6.05
C VAL A 140 -25.61 26.79 -6.01
N SER A 141 -26.21 26.62 -7.19
CA SER A 141 -27.44 25.83 -7.36
C SER A 141 -27.14 24.33 -7.24
N LEU A 142 -27.96 23.64 -6.44
CA LEU A 142 -27.97 22.17 -6.31
C LEU A 142 -29.24 21.54 -6.90
N ARG A 143 -30.10 22.31 -7.59
CA ARG A 143 -31.29 21.77 -8.25
C ARG A 143 -30.92 20.63 -9.20
N GLY A 144 -31.46 19.45 -8.94
CA GLY A 144 -31.20 18.23 -9.72
C GLY A 144 -29.93 17.48 -9.35
N VAL A 145 -29.11 18.00 -8.43
CA VAL A 145 -27.91 17.34 -7.92
C VAL A 145 -28.30 16.30 -6.87
N LYS A 146 -27.72 15.11 -6.95
CA LYS A 146 -27.96 14.03 -5.99
C LYS A 146 -26.84 13.90 -4.97
N THR A 147 -25.60 14.04 -5.43
CA THR A 147 -24.39 13.88 -4.62
C THR A 147 -23.56 15.15 -4.67
N LEU A 148 -23.08 15.58 -3.51
CA LEU A 148 -22.23 16.74 -3.35
C LEU A 148 -20.90 16.33 -2.72
N LEU A 149 -19.80 16.83 -3.26
CA LEU A 149 -18.49 16.79 -2.63
C LEU A 149 -18.06 18.23 -2.33
N LEU A 150 -17.80 18.50 -1.06
CA LEU A 150 -17.03 19.66 -0.63
C LEU A 150 -15.57 19.22 -0.44
N LEU A 151 -14.68 19.77 -1.25
CA LEU A 151 -13.26 19.40 -1.30
C LEU A 151 -12.39 20.60 -0.96
N ALA A 152 -11.56 20.49 0.09
CA ALA A 152 -10.44 21.38 0.30
C ALA A 152 -9.16 20.66 -0.11
N SER A 153 -8.42 21.21 -1.09
CA SER A 153 -7.22 20.60 -1.67
C SER A 153 -5.98 21.48 -1.46
N ASP A 154 -4.81 20.85 -1.47
CA ASP A 154 -3.50 21.39 -1.04
C ASP A 154 -2.81 22.37 -2.01
N ALA A 155 -3.54 22.91 -2.99
CA ALA A 155 -3.00 23.81 -4.02
C ALA A 155 -1.71 23.31 -4.74
N GLU A 156 -1.45 22.00 -4.76
CA GLU A 156 -0.29 21.34 -5.35
C GLU A 156 1.08 21.66 -4.73
N ASN A 157 1.14 22.18 -3.49
CA ASN A 157 2.40 22.42 -2.76
C ASN A 157 2.51 21.65 -1.44
N GLY A 158 1.69 20.61 -1.26
CA GLY A 158 1.63 19.80 -0.06
C GLY A 158 0.77 20.43 1.03
N ILE A 159 0.42 19.64 2.04
CA ILE A 159 -0.66 19.98 2.98
C ILE A 159 -0.23 20.86 4.17
N ASP A 160 0.97 21.45 4.16
CA ASP A 160 1.53 22.08 5.38
C ASP A 160 0.71 23.27 5.88
N SER A 161 0.07 23.07 7.05
CA SER A 161 -0.80 24.04 7.72
C SER A 161 -2.00 24.48 6.88
N ASP A 162 -2.52 23.59 6.04
CA ASP A 162 -3.69 23.83 5.19
C ASP A 162 -5.01 23.73 5.99
N HIS A 163 -5.13 24.53 7.04
CA HIS A 163 -6.34 24.60 7.86
C HIS A 163 -7.43 25.32 7.08
N ALA A 164 -8.44 24.57 6.65
CA ALA A 164 -9.44 24.98 5.69
C ALA A 164 -10.83 25.05 6.35
N ASP A 165 -11.44 26.22 6.30
CA ASP A 165 -12.75 26.45 6.92
C ASP A 165 -13.87 26.54 5.89
N TRP A 166 -14.92 25.75 6.13
CA TRP A 166 -16.23 25.87 5.49
C TRP A 166 -17.17 26.61 6.44
N ALA A 167 -16.97 27.92 6.59
CA ALA A 167 -17.71 28.77 7.49
C ALA A 167 -19.15 29.00 7.00
N ASP A 168 -20.11 29.01 7.93
CA ASP A 168 -21.55 29.16 7.66
C ASP A 168 -22.05 28.25 6.51
N ALA A 169 -21.47 27.06 6.37
CA ALA A 169 -21.81 26.11 5.31
C ALA A 169 -23.23 25.56 5.49
N ARG A 170 -24.13 25.83 4.54
CA ARG A 170 -25.56 25.49 4.62
C ARG A 170 -26.08 24.90 3.31
N LEU A 171 -26.96 23.92 3.45
CA LEU A 171 -27.75 23.29 2.39
C LEU A 171 -29.17 23.86 2.45
N ILE A 172 -29.51 24.69 1.46
CA ILE A 172 -30.73 25.51 1.47
C ILE A 172 -31.88 24.77 0.79
N GLY A 173 -33.07 24.84 1.41
CA GLY A 173 -34.31 24.31 0.87
C GLY A 173 -34.35 22.78 0.79
N ALA A 174 -33.68 22.08 1.70
CA ALA A 174 -33.63 20.62 1.74
C ALA A 174 -35.01 20.01 2.04
N LYS A 175 -35.52 19.15 1.15
CA LYS A 175 -36.78 18.41 1.35
C LYS A 175 -36.63 17.15 2.23
N SER A 176 -35.40 16.73 2.48
CA SER A 176 -35.05 15.57 3.29
C SER A 176 -33.66 15.79 3.83
N ARG A 177 -33.38 15.28 5.05
CA ARG A 177 -32.11 15.51 5.72
C ARG A 177 -30.95 14.84 4.96
N PRO A 178 -29.97 15.61 4.44
CA PRO A 178 -28.79 15.08 3.78
C PRO A 178 -27.91 14.30 4.75
N VAL A 179 -27.10 13.38 4.22
CA VAL A 179 -26.24 12.50 5.04
C VAL A 179 -24.84 12.49 4.47
N VAL A 180 -23.83 12.66 5.34
CA VAL A 180 -22.43 12.48 4.93
C VAL A 180 -22.16 11.00 4.68
N THR A 181 -21.49 10.67 3.57
CA THR A 181 -21.10 9.31 3.20
C THR A 181 -19.57 9.17 3.19
N ALA A 182 -19.07 7.95 3.08
CA ALA A 182 -17.64 7.69 2.99
C ALA A 182 -17.03 8.04 1.62
N GLY A 183 -17.86 8.49 0.67
CA GLY A 183 -17.53 8.59 -0.74
C GLY A 183 -18.40 7.68 -1.61
N PRO A 184 -18.12 7.62 -2.91
CA PRO A 184 -18.73 6.65 -3.80
C PRO A 184 -18.27 5.24 -3.44
N ASP A 185 -19.17 4.26 -3.49
CA ASP A 185 -18.80 2.86 -3.36
C ASP A 185 -17.96 2.44 -4.58
N GLU A 186 -16.84 1.78 -4.31
CA GLU A 186 -15.92 1.26 -5.33
C GLU A 186 -15.91 -0.26 -5.26
N GLU A 187 -16.30 -0.92 -6.36
CA GLU A 187 -16.30 -2.38 -6.44
C GLU A 187 -14.87 -2.92 -6.54
N ALA A 188 -14.57 -3.97 -5.77
CA ALA A 188 -13.30 -4.69 -5.81
C ALA A 188 -13.21 -5.61 -7.05
N VAL A 189 -13.09 -5.01 -8.23
CA VAL A 189 -13.00 -5.74 -9.49
C VAL A 189 -11.62 -6.37 -9.64
N ILE A 190 -11.57 -7.69 -9.81
CA ILE A 190 -10.35 -8.43 -10.12
C ILE A 190 -10.01 -8.23 -11.60
N LEU A 191 -8.89 -7.57 -11.88
CA LEU A 191 -8.38 -7.32 -13.23
C LEU A 191 -7.42 -8.41 -13.68
N THR A 192 -6.65 -8.97 -12.74
CA THR A 192 -5.67 -10.03 -12.98
C THR A 192 -6.37 -11.32 -13.41
N PRO A 193 -6.11 -11.85 -14.62
CA PRO A 193 -6.62 -13.15 -15.01
C PRO A 193 -6.07 -14.27 -14.12
N LYS A 194 -6.84 -15.34 -13.96
CA LYS A 194 -6.33 -16.54 -13.28
C LYS A 194 -5.14 -17.13 -14.07
N PRO A 195 -4.12 -17.69 -13.38
CA PRO A 195 -3.03 -18.37 -14.04
C PRO A 195 -3.52 -19.48 -14.99
N SER A 196 -2.81 -19.65 -16.11
CA SER A 196 -3.06 -20.73 -17.05
C SER A 196 -2.76 -22.10 -16.40
N PRO A 197 -3.50 -23.17 -16.72
CA PRO A 197 -3.13 -24.55 -16.36
C PRO A 197 -1.75 -24.97 -16.90
N LYS A 198 -1.32 -24.39 -18.02
CA LYS A 198 0.00 -24.65 -18.62
C LYS A 198 1.10 -23.96 -17.80
N PRO A 199 2.26 -24.59 -17.57
CA PRO A 199 3.33 -23.98 -16.80
C PRO A 199 3.77 -22.63 -17.36
N ARG A 200 4.06 -21.67 -16.47
CA ARG A 200 4.76 -20.42 -16.74
C ARG A 200 5.86 -20.27 -15.69
N ILE A 201 7.10 -20.03 -16.10
CA ILE A 201 8.19 -19.72 -15.16
C ILE A 201 8.19 -18.21 -14.90
N ASN A 202 8.06 -17.84 -13.64
CA ASN A 202 7.88 -16.48 -13.13
C ASN A 202 9.13 -16.02 -12.36
N GLY A 203 9.02 -14.89 -11.66
CA GLY A 203 10.07 -14.36 -10.78
C GLY A 203 11.25 -13.71 -11.51
N ALA A 204 12.28 -13.39 -10.73
CA ALA A 204 13.48 -12.69 -11.19
C ALA A 204 14.26 -13.51 -12.23
N ARG A 205 14.71 -12.83 -13.30
CA ARG A 205 15.59 -13.42 -14.34
C ARG A 205 17.07 -13.35 -13.98
N VAL A 206 17.40 -12.74 -12.85
CA VAL A 206 18.76 -12.60 -12.35
C VAL A 206 18.77 -12.88 -10.85
N PHE A 207 19.77 -13.63 -10.39
CA PHE A 207 19.98 -13.96 -8.99
C PHE A 207 21.45 -13.70 -8.64
N GLY A 208 21.70 -12.92 -7.59
CA GLY A 208 23.04 -12.62 -7.09
C GLY A 208 23.38 -13.46 -5.88
N VAL A 209 24.60 -13.99 -5.82
CA VAL A 209 25.12 -14.76 -4.68
C VAL A 209 26.62 -14.51 -4.53
N ARG A 210 27.13 -14.48 -3.30
CA ARG A 210 28.57 -14.35 -3.06
C ARG A 210 29.31 -15.68 -3.30
N PRO A 211 30.60 -15.63 -3.71
CA PRO A 211 31.36 -16.85 -4.00
C PRO A 211 31.46 -17.76 -2.77
N GLY A 212 31.13 -19.04 -2.94
CA GLY A 212 31.17 -20.05 -1.88
C GLY A 212 29.98 -19.98 -0.90
N HIS A 213 29.08 -19.01 -1.04
CA HIS A 213 27.95 -18.85 -0.14
C HIS A 213 26.78 -19.76 -0.55
N PRO A 214 25.87 -20.11 0.39
CA PRO A 214 24.72 -20.95 0.09
C PRO A 214 23.81 -20.34 -0.98
N VAL A 215 23.58 -21.09 -2.06
CA VAL A 215 22.53 -20.79 -3.03
C VAL A 215 21.20 -21.27 -2.46
N LEU A 216 20.26 -20.35 -2.31
CA LEU A 216 18.87 -20.63 -1.93
C LEU A 216 17.97 -20.01 -2.99
N TYR A 217 17.52 -20.78 -3.97
CA TYR A 217 16.64 -20.27 -5.03
C TYR A 217 15.56 -21.30 -5.36
N THR A 218 14.31 -20.87 -5.40
CA THR A 218 13.19 -21.72 -5.80
C THR A 218 12.66 -21.21 -7.13
N VAL A 219 12.53 -22.09 -8.13
CA VAL A 219 11.95 -21.74 -9.43
C VAL A 219 10.46 -21.43 -9.23
N ALA A 220 10.11 -20.15 -9.26
CA ALA A 220 8.73 -19.70 -9.22
C ALA A 220 8.02 -20.11 -10.52
N ALA A 221 6.98 -20.94 -10.42
CA ALA A 221 6.22 -21.35 -11.60
C ALA A 221 4.74 -21.61 -11.30
N THR A 222 3.88 -20.93 -12.04
CA THR A 222 2.43 -21.19 -12.05
C THR A 222 2.07 -22.29 -13.05
N GLY A 223 0.91 -22.91 -12.86
CA GLY A 223 0.39 -24.01 -13.67
C GLY A 223 -0.10 -25.17 -12.80
N ASP A 224 -0.88 -26.07 -13.38
CA ASP A 224 -1.43 -27.21 -12.64
C ASP A 224 -0.31 -28.11 -12.09
N ARG A 225 -0.50 -28.62 -10.87
CA ARG A 225 0.36 -29.62 -10.24
C ARG A 225 -0.23 -31.04 -10.41
N PRO A 226 0.58 -32.12 -10.40
CA PRO A 226 2.02 -32.16 -10.14
C PRO A 226 2.84 -31.54 -11.27
N MET A 227 3.95 -30.91 -10.89
CA MET A 227 4.90 -30.26 -11.77
C MET A 227 6.30 -30.80 -11.49
N THR A 228 7.13 -30.87 -12.54
CA THR A 228 8.53 -31.28 -12.47
C THR A 228 9.42 -30.18 -13.01
N PHE A 229 10.62 -30.07 -12.46
CA PHE A 229 11.60 -29.04 -12.79
C PHE A 229 12.89 -29.65 -13.31
N SER A 230 13.55 -28.96 -14.23
CA SER A 230 14.91 -29.28 -14.66
C SER A 230 15.69 -28.00 -14.98
N ALA A 231 17.01 -28.07 -14.89
CA ALA A 231 17.90 -26.95 -15.15
C ALA A 231 19.07 -27.42 -16.03
N LYS A 232 19.34 -26.70 -17.11
CA LYS A 232 20.50 -26.92 -17.99
C LYS A 232 21.51 -25.80 -17.79
N GLY A 233 22.79 -26.15 -17.68
CA GLY A 233 23.88 -25.18 -17.48
C GLY A 233 24.04 -24.74 -16.01
N LEU A 234 23.52 -25.52 -15.06
CA LEU A 234 23.69 -25.24 -13.64
C LEU A 234 25.19 -25.27 -13.27
N PRO A 235 25.72 -24.28 -12.53
CA PRO A 235 27.14 -24.25 -12.16
C PRO A 235 27.55 -25.43 -11.28
N GLU A 236 28.83 -25.80 -11.35
CA GLU A 236 29.41 -26.80 -10.46
C GLU A 236 29.21 -26.39 -8.99
N GLY A 237 28.85 -27.37 -8.15
CA GLY A 237 28.54 -27.16 -6.74
C GLY A 237 27.06 -26.87 -6.45
N CYS A 238 26.23 -26.69 -7.48
CA CYS A 238 24.78 -26.57 -7.35
C CYS A 238 24.03 -27.80 -7.88
N ALA A 239 22.86 -28.05 -7.29
CA ALA A 239 21.91 -29.07 -7.74
C ALA A 239 20.49 -28.50 -7.74
N LEU A 240 19.63 -29.07 -8.60
CA LEU A 240 18.19 -28.80 -8.62
C LEU A 240 17.44 -30.04 -8.12
N ASP A 241 16.53 -29.85 -7.17
CA ASP A 241 15.49 -30.83 -6.84
C ASP A 241 14.37 -30.76 -7.89
N ALA A 242 14.19 -31.85 -8.64
CA ALA A 242 13.22 -31.94 -9.73
C ALA A 242 11.75 -31.91 -9.29
N GLN A 243 11.45 -32.19 -8.01
CA GLN A 243 10.08 -32.19 -7.48
C GLN A 243 9.70 -30.82 -6.92
N THR A 244 10.65 -30.16 -6.27
CA THR A 244 10.39 -28.89 -5.57
C THR A 244 10.83 -27.67 -6.37
N GLY A 245 11.66 -27.83 -7.39
CA GLY A 245 12.23 -26.72 -8.17
C GLY A 245 13.29 -25.92 -7.40
N ARG A 246 13.82 -26.47 -6.31
CA ARG A 246 14.82 -25.80 -5.46
C ARG A 246 16.22 -26.01 -6.00
N ILE A 247 16.93 -24.91 -6.20
CA ILE A 247 18.37 -24.88 -6.49
C ILE A 247 19.10 -24.61 -5.17
N SER A 248 20.00 -25.52 -4.82
CA SER A 248 20.83 -25.43 -3.62
C SER A 248 22.28 -25.79 -3.90
N GLY A 249 23.18 -25.49 -2.95
CA GLY A 249 24.61 -25.73 -3.05
C GLY A 249 25.42 -24.44 -2.87
N SER A 250 26.62 -24.38 -3.43
CA SER A 250 27.44 -23.16 -3.45
C SER A 250 28.31 -23.09 -4.70
N ILE A 251 28.67 -21.87 -5.12
CA ILE A 251 29.44 -21.65 -6.34
C ILE A 251 30.70 -20.87 -6.00
N ALA A 252 31.87 -21.50 -6.10
CA ALA A 252 33.14 -20.87 -5.72
C ALA A 252 33.64 -19.87 -6.78
N ARG A 253 33.40 -20.16 -8.06
CA ARG A 253 33.95 -19.37 -9.16
C ARG A 253 33.04 -18.18 -9.49
N ARG A 254 33.61 -16.97 -9.36
CA ARG A 254 32.97 -15.72 -9.81
C ARG A 254 32.62 -15.77 -11.30
N GLY A 255 31.51 -15.14 -11.67
CA GLY A 255 31.06 -15.04 -13.05
C GLY A 255 29.54 -14.99 -13.18
N THR A 256 29.09 -14.80 -14.42
CA THR A 256 27.66 -14.86 -14.77
C THR A 256 27.39 -16.17 -15.49
N TYR A 257 26.44 -16.95 -14.97
CA TYR A 257 26.04 -18.25 -15.50
C TYR A 257 24.61 -18.17 -16.00
N THR A 258 24.39 -18.52 -17.27
CA THR A 258 23.04 -18.63 -17.83
C THR A 258 22.54 -20.07 -17.65
N VAL A 259 21.48 -20.22 -16.86
CA VAL A 259 20.83 -21.48 -16.57
C VAL A 259 19.47 -21.51 -17.25
N THR A 260 19.24 -22.46 -18.15
CA THR A 260 17.91 -22.64 -18.76
C THR A 260 17.06 -23.51 -17.84
N LEU A 261 16.06 -22.90 -17.22
CA LEU A 261 15.09 -23.56 -16.37
C LEU A 261 13.95 -24.13 -17.22
N THR A 262 13.43 -25.29 -16.84
CA THR A 262 12.25 -25.90 -17.45
C THR A 262 11.29 -26.35 -16.36
N ALA A 263 10.02 -25.98 -16.49
CA ALA A 263 8.91 -26.45 -15.66
C ALA A 263 7.91 -27.20 -16.54
N LYS A 264 7.50 -28.41 -16.14
CA LYS A 264 6.65 -29.30 -16.93
C LYS A 264 5.56 -29.94 -16.07
N ASN A 265 4.34 -29.94 -16.58
CA ASN A 265 3.20 -30.68 -16.01
C ASN A 265 2.49 -31.49 -17.12
N ALA A 266 1.28 -31.99 -16.84
CA ALA A 266 0.48 -32.76 -17.79
C ALA A 266 0.01 -31.97 -19.03
N VAL A 267 -0.11 -30.65 -18.92
CA VAL A 267 -0.67 -29.76 -19.96
C VAL A 267 0.43 -29.18 -20.86
N GLY A 268 1.68 -29.15 -20.40
CA GLY A 268 2.81 -28.74 -21.23
C GLY A 268 4.07 -28.43 -20.44
N ALA A 269 4.95 -27.65 -21.06
CA ALA A 269 6.17 -27.15 -20.45
C ALA A 269 6.40 -25.66 -20.77
N ALA A 270 7.16 -25.00 -19.90
CA ALA A 270 7.73 -23.68 -20.11
C ALA A 270 9.24 -23.72 -19.84
N THR A 271 9.96 -22.88 -20.58
CA THR A 271 11.41 -22.68 -20.42
C THR A 271 11.73 -21.21 -20.25
N ARG A 272 12.67 -20.88 -19.38
CA ARG A 272 13.13 -19.50 -19.14
C ARG A 272 14.58 -19.52 -18.69
N ASP A 273 15.36 -18.57 -19.17
CA ASP A 273 16.74 -18.41 -18.70
C ASP A 273 16.80 -17.60 -17.39
N LEU A 274 17.65 -18.06 -16.49
CA LEU A 274 18.05 -17.39 -15.24
C LEU A 274 19.55 -17.07 -15.32
N ARG A 275 19.91 -15.81 -15.05
CA ARG A 275 21.31 -15.41 -14.87
C ARG A 275 21.68 -15.52 -13.40
N ILE A 276 22.54 -16.47 -13.05
CA ILE A 276 23.16 -16.54 -11.72
C ILE A 276 24.46 -15.73 -11.77
N VAL A 277 24.54 -14.64 -11.01
CA VAL A 277 25.70 -13.77 -10.90
C VAL A 277 26.42 -14.07 -9.59
N VAL A 278 27.61 -14.64 -9.70
CA VAL A 278 28.49 -14.93 -8.57
C VAL A 278 29.48 -13.78 -8.44
N GLY A 279 29.26 -12.90 -7.46
CA GLY A 279 29.98 -11.64 -7.31
C GLY A 279 29.80 -11.06 -5.91
N ASP A 280 30.18 -9.79 -5.70
CA ASP A 280 30.07 -9.17 -4.38
C ASP A 280 28.66 -8.66 -4.05
N GLN A 281 27.81 -8.53 -5.07
CA GLN A 281 26.49 -7.94 -4.97
C GLN A 281 25.39 -9.01 -4.98
N ILE A 282 24.47 -8.91 -4.01
CA ILE A 282 23.25 -9.71 -3.91
C ILE A 282 22.03 -8.80 -4.10
N ALA A 283 20.81 -9.34 -3.97
CA ALA A 283 19.57 -8.57 -4.14
C ALA A 283 19.48 -7.83 -5.49
N LEU A 284 19.90 -8.51 -6.58
CA LEU A 284 19.96 -7.94 -7.94
C LEU A 284 18.58 -7.58 -8.53
N THR A 285 17.49 -8.01 -7.88
CA THR A 285 16.14 -7.48 -8.03
C THR A 285 15.58 -7.12 -6.65
N PRO A 286 14.54 -6.26 -6.57
CA PRO A 286 13.96 -5.87 -5.29
C PRO A 286 13.48 -7.09 -4.50
N PRO A 287 13.73 -7.17 -3.18
CA PRO A 287 13.22 -8.26 -2.35
C PRO A 287 11.69 -8.35 -2.39
N MET A 288 11.14 -9.57 -2.49
CA MET A 288 9.70 -9.83 -2.44
C MET A 288 9.36 -10.80 -1.32
N GLY A 289 8.35 -10.50 -0.51
CA GLY A 289 8.05 -11.33 0.66
C GLY A 289 6.94 -10.79 1.53
N TRP A 290 7.02 -11.12 2.81
CA TRP A 290 6.08 -10.75 3.85
C TRP A 290 6.78 -10.31 5.13
N ASN A 291 6.17 -9.39 5.89
CA ASN A 291 6.60 -8.98 7.23
C ASN A 291 5.38 -8.85 8.17
N ASP A 292 5.53 -9.25 9.43
CA ASP A 292 4.42 -9.37 10.37
C ASP A 292 3.90 -8.05 10.98
N TRP A 293 4.68 -6.97 10.93
CA TRP A 293 4.51 -5.81 11.81
C TRP A 293 3.12 -5.17 11.76
N TYR A 294 2.58 -4.89 10.58
CA TYR A 294 1.28 -4.22 10.46
C TYR A 294 0.08 -5.16 10.66
N THR A 295 0.31 -6.47 10.80
CA THR A 295 -0.74 -7.43 11.16
C THR A 295 -0.74 -7.72 12.65
N PHE A 296 0.43 -8.04 13.20
CA PHE A 296 0.55 -8.61 14.54
C PHE A 296 1.14 -7.61 15.55
N THR A 297 1.91 -6.62 15.09
CA THR A 297 2.61 -5.66 15.94
C THR A 297 3.38 -6.37 17.05
N ARG A 298 2.96 -6.24 18.31
CA ARG A 298 3.62 -6.83 19.49
C ARG A 298 3.18 -8.26 19.81
N SER A 299 2.20 -8.82 19.10
CA SER A 299 1.61 -10.12 19.42
C SER A 299 2.06 -11.26 18.50
N VAL A 300 3.11 -11.04 17.70
CA VAL A 300 3.64 -12.06 16.78
C VAL A 300 4.25 -13.23 17.54
N THR A 301 4.07 -14.45 17.04
CA THR A 301 4.66 -15.68 17.58
C THR A 301 5.31 -16.53 16.50
N ASP A 302 6.17 -17.49 16.87
CA ASP A 302 6.72 -18.51 15.96
C ASP A 302 5.61 -19.19 15.13
N LYS A 303 4.47 -19.49 15.76
CA LYS A 303 3.32 -20.12 15.10
C LYS A 303 2.77 -19.25 13.98
N ASP A 304 2.65 -17.94 14.19
CA ASP A 304 2.12 -17.01 13.19
C ASP A 304 3.07 -16.91 11.99
N VAL A 305 4.38 -16.88 12.24
CA VAL A 305 5.40 -16.85 11.19
C VAL A 305 5.39 -18.15 10.36
N ARG A 306 5.24 -19.31 11.00
CA ARG A 306 5.07 -20.60 10.28
C ARG A 306 3.79 -20.62 9.46
N ALA A 307 2.69 -20.12 10.01
CA ALA A 307 1.42 -20.03 9.31
C ALA A 307 1.51 -19.10 8.09
N ALA A 308 2.23 -17.98 8.19
CA ALA A 308 2.50 -17.09 7.07
C ALA A 308 3.34 -17.76 5.98
N ALA A 309 4.37 -18.53 6.36
CA ALA A 309 5.19 -19.31 5.42
C ALA A 309 4.35 -20.37 4.69
N ASP A 310 3.48 -21.09 5.40
CA ASP A 310 2.56 -22.07 4.80
C ASP A 310 1.56 -21.40 3.86
N ALA A 311 0.97 -20.28 4.28
CA ALA A 311 0.03 -19.53 3.47
C ALA A 311 0.68 -18.94 2.20
N MET A 312 1.95 -18.50 2.26
CA MET A 312 2.68 -18.01 1.07
C MET A 312 2.85 -19.09 0.00
N VAL A 313 3.07 -20.34 0.41
CA VAL A 313 3.13 -21.48 -0.51
C VAL A 313 1.73 -21.88 -0.97
N ALA A 314 0.78 -22.04 -0.04
CA ALA A 314 -0.56 -22.56 -0.32
C ALA A 314 -1.39 -21.62 -1.20
N SER A 315 -1.21 -20.31 -1.08
CA SER A 315 -1.87 -19.28 -1.91
C SER A 315 -1.27 -19.17 -3.32
N GLY A 316 -0.09 -19.77 -3.55
CA GLY A 316 0.66 -19.63 -4.80
C GLY A 316 1.52 -18.38 -4.88
N MET A 317 1.57 -17.50 -3.87
CA MET A 317 2.46 -16.31 -3.90
C MET A 317 3.93 -16.69 -4.15
N ALA A 318 4.39 -17.81 -3.60
CA ALA A 318 5.74 -18.34 -3.87
C ALA A 318 5.95 -18.69 -5.36
N ASP A 319 4.91 -19.16 -6.04
CA ASP A 319 4.92 -19.47 -7.48
C ASP A 319 4.97 -18.20 -8.35
N HIS A 320 4.76 -17.02 -7.77
CA HIS A 320 4.90 -15.70 -8.40
C HIS A 320 6.22 -14.98 -8.03
N GLY A 321 7.02 -15.54 -7.12
CA GLY A 321 8.35 -15.03 -6.77
C GLY A 321 8.51 -14.45 -5.36
N TYR A 322 7.44 -14.41 -4.55
CA TYR A 322 7.55 -14.05 -3.13
C TYR A 322 8.38 -15.11 -2.40
N SER A 323 9.41 -14.69 -1.67
CA SER A 323 10.36 -15.64 -1.07
C SER A 323 10.80 -15.29 0.35
N TYR A 324 10.69 -14.05 0.81
CA TYR A 324 11.08 -13.68 2.17
C TYR A 324 9.90 -13.77 3.16
N VAL A 325 10.13 -14.38 4.32
CA VAL A 325 9.22 -14.38 5.48
C VAL A 325 9.99 -13.71 6.62
N ASN A 326 9.69 -12.44 6.86
CA ASN A 326 10.45 -11.59 7.77
C ASN A 326 9.71 -11.44 9.10
N ILE A 327 10.47 -11.57 10.18
CA ILE A 327 10.04 -11.28 11.55
C ILE A 327 10.49 -9.85 11.89
N ASP A 328 9.58 -9.05 12.41
CA ASP A 328 9.83 -7.69 12.87
C ASP A 328 10.17 -7.64 14.37
N ASP A 329 9.98 -6.49 15.02
CA ASP A 329 10.26 -6.31 16.45
C ASP A 329 9.49 -7.31 17.34
N CYS A 330 9.85 -7.39 18.62
CA CYS A 330 9.20 -8.22 19.65
C CYS A 330 9.48 -9.73 19.62
N TRP A 331 10.46 -10.23 18.85
CA TRP A 331 10.87 -11.65 18.93
C TRP A 331 11.84 -11.94 20.08
N MET A 332 12.59 -10.94 20.53
CA MET A 332 13.59 -11.04 21.59
C MET A 332 12.98 -10.77 22.97
N VAL A 333 13.76 -10.95 24.03
CA VAL A 333 13.33 -10.60 25.39
C VAL A 333 13.20 -9.08 25.55
N LYS A 334 12.18 -8.66 26.32
CA LYS A 334 11.94 -7.28 26.72
C LYS A 334 12.53 -6.99 28.11
N PRO A 335 13.62 -6.21 28.22
CA PRO A 335 14.21 -5.88 29.51
C PRO A 335 13.21 -5.18 30.44
N GLY A 336 13.15 -5.64 31.70
CA GLY A 336 12.30 -5.03 32.74
C GLY A 336 10.79 -5.27 32.57
N SER A 337 10.36 -6.13 31.65
CA SER A 337 8.96 -6.53 31.54
C SER A 337 8.57 -7.54 32.63
N ASP A 338 7.42 -7.33 33.27
CA ASP A 338 6.82 -8.29 34.22
C ASP A 338 6.02 -9.41 33.52
N ASP A 339 5.79 -9.28 32.21
CA ASP A 339 5.17 -10.31 31.40
C ASP A 339 6.12 -11.52 31.29
N PRO A 340 5.73 -12.71 31.78
CA PRO A 340 6.61 -13.88 31.80
C PRO A 340 6.90 -14.46 30.41
N ASP A 341 6.14 -14.09 29.37
CA ASP A 341 6.34 -14.61 28.01
C ASP A 341 7.34 -13.79 27.21
N VAL A 342 7.40 -12.48 27.45
CA VAL A 342 8.36 -11.58 26.79
C VAL A 342 9.50 -11.09 27.69
N GLY A 343 9.32 -11.12 29.00
CA GLY A 343 10.32 -10.71 29.99
C GLY A 343 11.35 -11.79 30.31
N GLY A 344 12.41 -11.40 31.02
CA GLY A 344 13.48 -12.30 31.44
C GLY A 344 14.87 -11.70 31.27
N ARG A 345 15.89 -12.56 31.31
CA ARG A 345 17.27 -12.15 31.03
C ARG A 345 17.44 -11.99 29.51
N PRO A 346 17.84 -10.82 29.00
CA PRO A 346 17.85 -10.55 27.55
C PRO A 346 19.01 -11.19 26.79
N ARG A 347 20.09 -11.53 27.48
CA ARG A 347 21.29 -12.14 26.90
C ARG A 347 21.79 -13.27 27.79
N ASP A 348 22.42 -14.31 27.23
CA ASP A 348 23.00 -15.41 28.01
C ASP A 348 24.30 -15.00 28.75
N ALA A 349 25.03 -15.96 29.32
CA ALA A 349 26.27 -15.70 30.06
C ALA A 349 27.42 -15.23 29.16
N GLU A 350 27.37 -15.60 27.88
CA GLU A 350 28.34 -15.30 26.83
C GLU A 350 28.00 -13.99 26.09
N GLY A 351 26.84 -13.39 26.39
CA GLY A 351 26.38 -12.13 25.82
C GLY A 351 25.53 -12.29 24.55
N ASN A 352 25.18 -13.51 24.15
CA ASN A 352 24.31 -13.73 23.00
C ASN A 352 22.87 -13.31 23.31
N ILE A 353 22.22 -12.64 22.36
CA ILE A 353 20.81 -12.27 22.45
C ILE A 353 19.91 -13.51 22.60
N LEU A 354 18.91 -13.41 23.47
CA LEU A 354 17.94 -14.48 23.73
C LEU A 354 16.58 -14.13 23.12
N PRO A 355 15.96 -15.07 22.38
CA PRO A 355 14.56 -14.92 22.00
C PRO A 355 13.66 -15.04 23.23
N ASN A 356 12.45 -14.50 23.13
CA ASN A 356 11.44 -14.69 24.18
C ASN A 356 10.67 -16.02 24.04
N LYS A 357 9.71 -16.29 24.93
CA LYS A 357 8.98 -17.58 24.94
C LYS A 357 8.09 -17.81 23.73
N HIS A 358 7.70 -16.76 23.01
CA HIS A 358 6.95 -16.90 21.75
C HIS A 358 7.83 -17.42 20.60
N PHE A 359 9.16 -17.36 20.74
CA PHE A 359 10.15 -17.80 19.75
C PHE A 359 11.16 -18.77 20.38
N PRO A 360 10.72 -19.98 20.80
CA PRO A 360 11.55 -20.88 21.60
C PRO A 360 12.80 -21.41 20.87
N ASP A 361 12.78 -21.46 19.53
CA ASP A 361 13.92 -21.93 18.72
C ASP A 361 13.96 -21.22 17.35
N MET A 362 14.83 -20.22 17.24
CA MET A 362 15.01 -19.44 16.01
C MET A 362 15.61 -20.25 14.86
N ARG A 363 16.46 -21.25 15.13
CA ARG A 363 17.04 -22.10 14.08
C ARG A 363 16.00 -23.07 13.54
N ALA A 364 15.19 -23.67 14.41
CA ALA A 364 14.09 -24.53 13.95
C ALA A 364 13.03 -23.76 13.15
N LEU A 365 12.89 -22.45 13.38
CA LEU A 365 12.00 -21.58 12.60
C LEU A 365 12.56 -21.29 11.20
N THR A 366 13.83 -20.87 11.10
CA THR A 366 14.48 -20.63 9.80
C THR A 366 14.59 -21.92 8.98
N ASP A 367 14.98 -23.05 9.59
CA ASP A 367 15.06 -24.35 8.92
C ASP A 367 13.68 -24.76 8.36
N TYR A 368 12.59 -24.44 9.06
CA TYR A 368 11.22 -24.66 8.56
C TYR A 368 10.90 -23.78 7.36
N ILE A 369 11.20 -22.48 7.42
CA ILE A 369 10.98 -21.55 6.31
C ILE A 369 11.79 -22.00 5.07
N HIS A 370 13.06 -22.40 5.25
CA HIS A 370 13.89 -22.95 4.17
C HIS A 370 13.35 -24.27 3.63
N SER A 371 12.78 -25.12 4.48
CA SER A 371 12.13 -26.37 4.06
C SER A 371 10.92 -26.15 3.14
N LYS A 372 10.39 -24.92 3.07
CA LYS A 372 9.35 -24.48 2.15
C LYS A 372 9.90 -23.87 0.85
N GLY A 373 11.21 -23.67 0.76
CA GLY A 373 11.86 -22.99 -0.37
C GLY A 373 11.84 -21.47 -0.25
N LEU A 374 11.52 -20.96 0.94
CA LEU A 374 11.48 -19.55 1.29
C LEU A 374 12.78 -19.15 2.01
N LYS A 375 12.92 -17.86 2.33
CA LYS A 375 14.03 -17.21 3.03
C LYS A 375 13.51 -16.56 4.29
N ALA A 376 14.30 -16.56 5.36
CA ALA A 376 13.90 -16.01 6.64
C ALA A 376 14.52 -14.64 6.87
N GLY A 377 13.74 -13.67 7.33
CA GLY A 377 14.25 -12.36 7.77
C GLY A 377 14.06 -12.11 9.25
N ILE A 378 14.92 -11.28 9.81
CA ILE A 378 14.87 -10.86 11.22
C ILE A 378 15.01 -9.33 11.33
N TYR A 379 14.63 -8.81 12.49
CA TYR A 379 14.71 -7.40 12.86
C TYR A 379 15.58 -7.20 14.10
N ILE A 380 16.32 -6.10 14.13
CA ILE A 380 16.94 -5.58 15.36
C ILE A 380 17.21 -4.06 15.24
N SER A 381 17.67 -3.43 16.32
CA SER A 381 18.03 -2.00 16.34
C SER A 381 19.46 -1.79 16.90
N PRO A 382 20.23 -0.78 16.45
CA PRO A 382 21.57 -0.47 16.95
C PRO A 382 21.59 0.14 18.35
N GLY A 383 20.44 0.57 18.88
CA GLY A 383 20.36 1.15 20.22
C GLY A 383 20.27 0.10 21.33
N PRO A 384 20.32 0.50 22.62
CA PRO A 384 20.17 -0.42 23.74
C PRO A 384 18.82 -1.17 23.73
N VAL A 385 17.77 -0.52 23.21
CA VAL A 385 16.47 -1.15 23.00
C VAL A 385 15.88 -0.84 21.61
N THR A 386 15.05 -1.75 21.09
CA THR A 386 14.29 -1.58 19.86
C THR A 386 13.18 -0.54 20.02
N CYS A 387 12.43 -0.27 18.95
CA CYS A 387 11.35 0.71 18.94
C CYS A 387 10.21 0.32 19.91
N ALA A 388 9.90 -0.97 20.05
CA ALA A 388 8.93 -1.47 21.02
C ALA A 388 9.52 -1.67 22.43
N GLY A 389 10.80 -1.33 22.63
CA GLY A 389 11.49 -1.37 23.92
C GLY A 389 12.06 -2.75 24.28
N TYR A 390 12.32 -3.61 23.30
CA TYR A 390 12.96 -4.91 23.50
C TYR A 390 14.48 -4.81 23.39
N GLU A 391 15.23 -5.85 23.77
CA GLU A 391 16.70 -5.83 23.71
C GLU A 391 17.22 -5.48 22.31
N GLY A 392 18.12 -4.49 22.21
CA GLY A 392 18.79 -4.12 20.95
C GLY A 392 20.23 -4.65 20.86
N SER A 393 20.93 -4.35 19.77
CA SER A 393 22.29 -4.86 19.50
C SER A 393 23.43 -3.99 20.01
N TYR A 394 23.14 -2.89 20.71
CA TYR A 394 24.17 -1.94 21.12
C TYR A 394 25.30 -2.60 21.95
N GLY A 395 26.53 -2.53 21.44
CA GLY A 395 27.71 -3.13 22.09
C GLY A 395 27.88 -4.64 21.87
N HIS A 396 26.94 -5.28 21.18
CA HIS A 396 26.91 -6.73 20.89
C HIS A 396 26.76 -7.00 19.38
N GLU A 397 26.96 -6.01 18.52
CA GLU A 397 26.65 -6.07 17.09
C GLU A 397 27.35 -7.23 16.39
N ALA A 398 28.62 -7.49 16.73
CA ALA A 398 29.40 -8.57 16.14
C ALA A 398 28.90 -9.96 16.54
N GLN A 399 28.47 -10.12 17.80
CA GLN A 399 27.91 -11.37 18.31
C GLN A 399 26.54 -11.63 17.67
N ASP A 400 25.69 -10.61 17.63
CA ASP A 400 24.34 -10.69 17.07
C ASP A 400 24.39 -10.97 15.55
N ALA A 401 25.26 -10.30 14.79
CA ALA A 401 25.45 -10.56 13.36
C ALA A 401 25.85 -12.02 13.08
N LYS A 402 26.77 -12.58 13.89
CA LYS A 402 27.14 -13.99 13.80
C LYS A 402 25.97 -14.89 14.17
N ARG A 403 25.27 -14.58 15.26
CA ARG A 403 24.13 -15.37 15.75
C ARG A 403 23.01 -15.46 14.72
N PHE A 404 22.68 -14.37 14.03
CA PHE A 404 21.66 -14.36 12.98
C PHE A 404 22.07 -15.24 11.79
N ALA A 405 23.35 -15.21 11.40
CA ALA A 405 23.86 -16.10 10.36
C ALA A 405 23.87 -17.57 10.81
N ASP A 406 24.28 -17.86 12.05
CA ASP A 406 24.28 -19.20 12.65
C ASP A 406 22.85 -19.76 12.78
N TRP A 407 21.86 -18.91 13.04
CA TRP A 407 20.45 -19.29 13.00
C TRP A 407 19.91 -19.44 11.57
N GLY A 408 20.61 -18.95 10.55
CA GLY A 408 20.22 -19.15 9.15
C GLY A 408 19.33 -18.04 8.57
N PHE A 409 19.29 -16.85 9.16
CA PHE A 409 18.58 -15.72 8.55
C PHE A 409 19.24 -15.27 7.23
N ASP A 410 18.44 -14.73 6.33
CA ASP A 410 18.77 -14.32 4.95
C ASP A 410 18.52 -12.81 4.73
N PHE A 411 17.90 -12.15 5.70
CA PHE A 411 17.52 -10.75 5.63
C PHE A 411 17.58 -10.14 7.03
N LEU A 412 18.11 -8.93 7.15
CA LEU A 412 18.10 -8.14 8.37
C LEU A 412 17.49 -6.76 8.10
N LYS A 413 16.38 -6.45 8.78
CA LYS A 413 15.93 -5.07 8.99
C LYS A 413 16.65 -4.50 10.20
N TYR A 414 17.35 -3.38 10.00
CA TYR A 414 18.13 -2.71 11.05
C TYR A 414 17.58 -1.31 11.28
N ASP A 415 16.91 -1.13 12.40
CA ASP A 415 16.19 0.10 12.73
C ASP A 415 17.10 1.20 13.30
N LEU A 416 16.54 2.25 13.90
CA LEU A 416 17.27 3.36 14.52
C LEU A 416 16.84 3.59 15.98
N CYS A 417 15.54 3.73 16.23
CA CYS A 417 14.91 3.73 17.57
C CYS A 417 15.73 4.42 18.70
N SER A 418 16.10 3.67 19.75
CA SER A 418 16.81 4.20 20.92
C SER A 418 18.26 4.61 20.65
N TYR A 419 18.83 4.26 19.49
CA TYR A 419 20.17 4.71 19.11
C TYR A 419 20.24 6.24 19.00
N ARG A 420 19.09 6.92 18.80
CA ARG A 420 19.01 8.38 18.88
C ARG A 420 19.48 8.96 20.21
N GLY A 421 19.32 8.21 21.31
CA GLY A 421 19.84 8.58 22.63
C GLY A 421 21.33 8.27 22.84
N VAL A 422 21.94 7.54 21.91
CA VAL A 422 23.37 7.17 21.92
C VAL A 422 24.21 8.14 21.08
N TRP A 423 23.60 8.82 20.11
CA TRP A 423 24.26 9.76 19.21
C TRP A 423 25.12 10.79 19.93
N LYS A 424 26.36 10.98 19.46
CA LYS A 424 27.27 12.04 19.94
C LYS A 424 27.17 13.29 19.07
N GLY A 425 25.94 13.73 18.81
CA GLY A 425 25.62 14.85 17.93
C GLY A 425 24.78 14.44 16.72
N ASP A 426 24.08 15.40 16.12
CA ASP A 426 23.19 15.17 14.98
C ASP A 426 23.91 15.47 13.65
N THR A 427 24.95 14.67 13.34
CA THR A 427 25.71 14.78 12.09
C THR A 427 25.43 13.60 11.17
N PRO A 428 25.52 13.76 9.83
CA PRO A 428 25.39 12.64 8.89
C PRO A 428 26.33 11.48 9.21
N GLU A 429 27.54 11.74 9.69
CA GLU A 429 28.52 10.72 10.05
C GLU A 429 28.05 9.86 11.23
N GLU A 430 27.49 10.48 12.28
CA GLU A 430 26.95 9.76 13.43
C GLU A 430 25.69 8.97 13.07
N GLN A 431 24.85 9.48 12.17
CA GLN A 431 23.68 8.75 11.66
C GLN A 431 24.06 7.54 10.80
N LYS A 432 25.16 7.61 10.03
CA LYS A 432 25.69 6.51 9.21
C LYS A 432 26.36 5.40 10.03
N ARG A 433 27.04 5.79 11.11
CA ARG A 433 27.90 4.93 11.94
C ARG A 433 27.31 3.55 12.30
N PRO A 434 26.09 3.42 12.82
CA PRO A 434 25.55 2.10 13.20
C PRO A 434 25.40 1.18 11.97
N TYR A 435 25.02 1.75 10.82
CA TYR A 435 24.84 1.02 9.58
C TYR A 435 26.18 0.59 8.98
N THR A 436 27.21 1.46 9.03
CA THR A 436 28.57 1.09 8.63
C THR A 436 29.09 -0.10 9.43
N LEU A 437 28.89 -0.10 10.75
CA LEU A 437 29.34 -1.19 11.61
C LEU A 437 28.59 -2.49 11.28
N MET A 438 27.26 -2.48 11.29
CA MET A 438 26.47 -3.69 11.08
C MET A 438 26.66 -4.23 9.66
N GLY A 439 26.70 -3.38 8.62
CA GLY A 439 26.99 -3.80 7.26
C GLY A 439 28.37 -4.45 7.11
N TYR A 440 29.41 -3.90 7.76
CA TYR A 440 30.74 -4.50 7.82
C TYR A 440 30.74 -5.91 8.45
N LEU A 441 29.93 -6.10 9.51
CA LEU A 441 29.85 -7.35 10.26
C LEU A 441 29.06 -8.42 9.50
N ILE A 442 27.91 -8.06 8.92
CA ILE A 442 27.09 -8.98 8.12
C ILE A 442 27.84 -9.47 6.89
N ASN A 443 28.57 -8.59 6.22
CA ASN A 443 29.35 -8.96 5.03
C ASN A 443 30.49 -9.96 5.34
N ARG A 444 30.81 -10.22 6.62
CA ARG A 444 31.80 -11.22 7.03
C ARG A 444 31.22 -12.58 7.40
N GLN A 445 29.90 -12.71 7.40
CA GLN A 445 29.27 -13.99 7.66
C GLN A 445 29.32 -14.87 6.41
N GLU A 446 29.46 -16.17 6.60
CA GLU A 446 29.49 -17.20 5.53
C GLU A 446 28.10 -17.48 4.94
N ARG A 447 27.24 -16.46 4.91
CA ARG A 447 25.86 -16.49 4.43
C ARG A 447 25.47 -15.13 3.89
N ASP A 448 24.71 -15.12 2.81
CA ASP A 448 24.15 -13.90 2.25
C ASP A 448 22.95 -13.43 3.05
N ILE A 449 23.05 -12.22 3.60
CA ILE A 449 21.99 -11.56 4.37
C ILE A 449 21.72 -10.22 3.73
N VAL A 450 20.52 -10.05 3.18
CA VAL A 450 20.06 -8.76 2.64
C VAL A 450 19.95 -7.77 3.80
N PHE A 451 20.60 -6.62 3.66
CA PHE A 451 20.66 -5.59 4.71
C PHE A 451 19.71 -4.43 4.38
N ASN A 452 18.61 -4.32 5.14
CA ASN A 452 17.61 -3.26 5.02
C ASN A 452 17.80 -2.20 6.10
N LEU A 453 18.04 -0.95 5.70
CA LEU A 453 18.30 0.18 6.59
C LEU A 453 17.00 0.90 6.91
N CYS A 454 16.55 0.85 8.16
CA CYS A 454 15.34 1.51 8.64
C CYS A 454 15.68 2.75 9.49
N GLN A 455 16.19 3.79 8.85
CA GLN A 455 16.48 5.10 9.47
C GLN A 455 15.50 6.22 9.06
N TYR A 456 14.44 5.87 8.32
CA TYR A 456 13.33 6.76 7.97
C TYR A 456 13.66 7.95 7.04
N GLY A 457 14.63 7.80 6.14
CA GLY A 457 15.05 8.85 5.19
C GLY A 457 16.07 9.86 5.75
N ASN A 458 16.43 9.73 7.02
CA ASN A 458 17.43 10.51 7.73
C ASN A 458 18.77 10.61 6.98
N ALA A 459 19.35 11.82 7.04
CA ALA A 459 20.57 12.19 6.33
C ALA A 459 20.59 11.80 4.84
N LYS A 460 19.42 11.74 4.19
CA LYS A 460 19.28 11.37 2.77
C LYS A 460 19.94 10.01 2.49
N VAL A 461 19.46 8.97 3.13
CA VAL A 461 20.04 7.61 3.05
C VAL A 461 20.35 7.13 1.64
N TRP A 462 19.58 7.54 0.64
CA TRP A 462 19.81 7.20 -0.75
C TRP A 462 21.18 7.67 -1.29
N GLU A 463 21.82 8.66 -0.67
CA GLU A 463 23.16 9.14 -1.04
C GLU A 463 24.30 8.31 -0.42
N TRP A 464 24.01 7.42 0.54
CA TRP A 464 25.06 6.70 1.30
C TRP A 464 24.73 5.25 1.70
N GLY A 465 23.49 4.79 1.54
CA GLY A 465 23.04 3.46 2.00
C GLY A 465 23.84 2.32 1.37
N GLU A 466 24.14 2.42 0.07
CA GLU A 466 24.99 1.46 -0.62
C GLU A 466 26.42 1.44 -0.05
N GLN A 467 26.99 2.59 0.29
CA GLN A 467 28.39 2.72 0.78
C GLN A 467 28.62 1.97 2.09
N VAL A 468 27.56 1.75 2.86
CA VAL A 468 27.60 1.02 4.14
C VAL A 468 27.15 -0.45 4.01
N GLY A 469 27.00 -0.95 2.79
CA GLY A 469 26.58 -2.33 2.51
C GLY A 469 25.07 -2.55 2.54
N GLY A 470 24.27 -1.49 2.51
CA GLY A 470 22.81 -1.56 2.42
C GLY A 470 22.34 -2.04 1.07
N HIS A 471 21.33 -2.91 1.08
CA HIS A 471 20.70 -3.47 -0.12
C HIS A 471 19.32 -2.86 -0.38
N CYS A 472 18.68 -2.33 0.65
CA CYS A 472 17.53 -1.44 0.52
C CYS A 472 17.46 -0.52 1.75
N TRP A 473 16.79 0.63 1.62
CA TRP A 473 16.73 1.61 2.70
C TRP A 473 15.43 2.39 2.72
N ARG A 474 14.89 2.58 3.91
CA ARG A 474 13.69 3.37 4.15
C ARG A 474 13.92 4.83 3.74
N THR A 475 13.12 5.34 2.81
CA THR A 475 13.21 6.70 2.27
C THR A 475 12.41 7.72 3.08
N ALA A 476 11.46 7.27 3.89
CA ALA A 476 10.62 8.10 4.73
C ALA A 476 10.19 7.35 6.02
N GLY A 477 9.48 8.06 6.90
CA GLY A 477 8.83 7.48 8.08
C GLY A 477 7.81 6.39 7.75
N ASP A 478 7.35 5.69 8.78
CA ASP A 478 6.44 4.54 8.63
C ASP A 478 5.13 4.95 7.97
N ILE A 479 4.71 4.18 6.96
CA ILE A 479 3.48 4.47 6.22
C ILE A 479 2.24 3.85 6.87
N GLY A 480 2.41 3.08 7.96
CA GLY A 480 1.33 2.51 8.74
C GLY A 480 1.20 3.12 10.12
N ALA A 481 0.18 3.95 10.26
CA ALA A 481 -0.97 3.65 11.10
C ALA A 481 -2.10 4.57 10.62
N ASN A 482 -3.08 3.95 9.97
CA ASN A 482 -4.40 4.47 9.59
C ASN A 482 -4.51 5.98 9.23
N PRO A 483 -4.67 6.34 7.93
CA PRO A 483 -4.73 5.44 6.77
C PRO A 483 -3.34 5.05 6.24
N ALA A 484 -3.22 3.82 5.72
CA ALA A 484 -2.07 3.39 4.92
C ALA A 484 -1.84 4.38 3.77
N ARG A 485 -0.59 4.82 3.56
CA ARG A 485 -0.29 5.94 2.66
C ARG A 485 0.37 5.50 1.36
N TYR A 486 -0.42 4.99 0.41
CA TYR A 486 0.07 4.71 -0.95
C TYR A 486 0.65 5.96 -1.64
N ILE A 487 0.26 7.15 -1.17
CA ILE A 487 0.76 8.44 -1.65
C ILE A 487 2.27 8.58 -1.48
N ALA A 488 2.87 7.91 -0.48
CA ALA A 488 4.31 7.92 -0.25
C ALA A 488 5.12 7.52 -1.49
N GLY A 489 4.60 6.58 -2.30
CA GLY A 489 5.27 6.21 -3.55
C GLY A 489 5.36 7.36 -4.57
N PHE A 490 4.47 8.37 -4.54
CA PHE A 490 4.58 9.52 -5.42
C PHE A 490 5.68 10.50 -4.97
N GLU A 491 6.10 10.41 -3.70
CA GLU A 491 7.16 11.24 -3.11
C GLU A 491 8.57 10.73 -3.49
N GLU A 492 8.67 9.50 -3.98
CA GLU A 492 9.90 8.87 -4.49
C GLU A 492 10.43 9.49 -5.80
N ASN A 493 9.70 10.43 -6.41
CA ASN A 493 10.10 11.06 -7.65
C ASN A 493 11.42 11.85 -7.48
N GLY A 494 12.44 11.54 -8.28
CA GLY A 494 13.77 12.15 -8.21
C GLY A 494 14.80 11.29 -7.48
N LEU A 495 14.39 10.16 -6.91
CA LEU A 495 15.29 9.19 -6.26
C LEU A 495 15.76 8.08 -7.20
N GLU A 496 15.29 8.04 -8.45
CA GLU A 496 15.55 6.96 -9.40
C GLU A 496 17.03 6.75 -9.75
N LYS A 497 17.87 7.77 -9.55
CA LYS A 497 19.32 7.70 -9.78
C LYS A 497 20.08 6.93 -8.68
N TRP A 498 19.43 6.67 -7.55
CA TRP A 498 20.01 5.99 -6.39
C TRP A 498 19.54 4.54 -6.24
N ALA A 499 18.62 4.08 -7.08
CA ALA A 499 18.12 2.71 -7.09
C ALA A 499 18.65 1.94 -8.31
N GLY A 500 18.96 0.67 -8.10
CA GLY A 500 19.54 -0.21 -9.10
C GLY A 500 19.71 -1.64 -8.57
N PRO A 501 20.14 -2.59 -9.42
CA PRO A 501 20.46 -3.94 -8.98
C PRO A 501 21.33 -3.92 -7.73
N GLY A 502 20.86 -4.54 -6.65
CA GLY A 502 21.54 -4.66 -5.36
C GLY A 502 21.39 -3.49 -4.39
N HIS A 503 20.67 -2.43 -4.74
CA HIS A 503 20.41 -1.30 -3.84
C HIS A 503 19.09 -0.59 -4.19
N TRP A 504 18.10 -0.62 -3.28
CA TRP A 504 16.73 -0.20 -3.58
C TRP A 504 16.20 0.86 -2.61
N ASN A 505 15.51 1.88 -3.14
CA ASN A 505 14.68 2.76 -2.33
C ASN A 505 13.48 1.97 -1.78
N ASP A 506 13.28 2.06 -0.47
CA ASP A 506 12.22 1.36 0.26
C ASP A 506 11.19 2.37 0.80
N PRO A 507 10.09 2.60 0.07
CA PRO A 507 8.99 3.44 0.54
C PRO A 507 8.10 2.76 1.62
N ASP A 508 8.57 1.67 2.25
CA ASP A 508 7.90 0.85 3.28
C ASP A 508 6.96 -0.25 2.71
N TYR A 509 6.35 -1.04 3.60
CA TYR A 509 5.59 -2.26 3.26
C TYR A 509 4.28 -2.05 2.51
N ILE A 510 3.87 -3.02 1.70
CA ILE A 510 2.56 -3.05 1.04
C ILE A 510 1.46 -3.37 2.06
N ASN A 511 0.73 -2.34 2.46
CA ASN A 511 -0.30 -2.36 3.50
C ASN A 511 -1.72 -2.39 2.90
N ILE A 512 -2.09 -3.53 2.31
CA ILE A 512 -3.41 -3.79 1.72
C ILE A 512 -4.07 -5.02 2.35
N GLY A 513 -5.31 -5.34 2.00
CA GLY A 513 -6.03 -6.49 2.55
C GLY A 513 -6.37 -6.32 4.03
N PHE A 514 -6.14 -7.37 4.84
CA PHE A 514 -6.46 -7.40 6.27
C PHE A 514 -5.23 -7.12 7.15
N LEU A 515 -5.23 -6.05 7.92
CA LEU A 515 -4.13 -5.57 8.79
C LEU A 515 -4.62 -5.49 10.26
N GLY A 516 -5.13 -6.60 10.79
CA GLY A 516 -5.92 -6.62 12.03
C GLY A 516 -7.37 -6.13 11.86
N SER A 517 -7.61 -5.28 10.86
CA SER A 517 -8.93 -4.96 10.29
C SER A 517 -8.80 -4.75 8.77
N PRO A 518 -9.89 -4.75 8.00
CA PRO A 518 -9.81 -4.44 6.56
C PRO A 518 -9.15 -3.10 6.33
N THR A 519 -8.28 -3.02 5.32
CA THR A 519 -7.63 -1.76 4.92
C THR A 519 -8.67 -0.70 4.62
N VAL A 520 -8.34 0.54 4.97
CA VAL A 520 -9.17 1.72 4.68
C VAL A 520 -9.02 2.22 3.24
N LEU A 521 -8.07 1.64 2.49
CA LEU A 521 -7.85 1.96 1.08
C LEU A 521 -8.95 1.39 0.21
N THR A 522 -9.44 2.21 -0.72
CA THR A 522 -10.41 1.74 -1.70
C THR A 522 -9.76 0.75 -2.68
N PRO A 523 -10.55 -0.08 -3.40
CA PRO A 523 -9.99 -0.96 -4.43
C PRO A 523 -9.13 -0.25 -5.48
N ASN A 524 -9.50 0.95 -5.92
CA ASN A 524 -8.71 1.71 -6.88
C ASN A 524 -7.37 2.18 -6.31
N GLU A 525 -7.38 2.60 -5.04
CA GLU A 525 -6.15 2.99 -4.32
C GLU A 525 -5.20 1.81 -4.16
N GLN A 526 -5.72 0.61 -3.91
CA GLN A 526 -4.90 -0.60 -3.84
C GLN A 526 -4.26 -0.98 -5.19
N TYR A 527 -4.96 -0.81 -6.32
CA TYR A 527 -4.34 -0.91 -7.65
C TYR A 527 -3.24 0.14 -7.86
N THR A 528 -3.48 1.39 -7.48
CA THR A 528 -2.48 2.47 -7.55
C THR A 528 -1.26 2.12 -6.73
N TYR A 529 -1.46 1.63 -5.51
CA TYR A 529 -0.41 1.24 -4.59
C TYR A 529 0.53 0.19 -5.22
N VAL A 530 -0.01 -0.95 -5.64
CA VAL A 530 0.80 -2.03 -6.20
C VAL A 530 1.45 -1.63 -7.53
N THR A 531 0.73 -0.85 -8.37
CA THR A 531 1.29 -0.31 -9.62
C THR A 531 2.52 0.56 -9.35
N LEU A 532 2.44 1.42 -8.34
CA LEU A 532 3.49 2.38 -8.01
C LEU A 532 4.72 1.67 -7.42
N TRP A 533 4.55 0.77 -6.45
CA TRP A 533 5.66 -0.04 -5.91
C TRP A 533 6.35 -0.87 -7.00
N SER A 534 5.56 -1.38 -7.94
CA SER A 534 6.11 -2.16 -9.06
C SER A 534 6.95 -1.30 -10.00
N LEU A 535 6.46 -0.11 -10.36
CA LEU A 535 7.20 0.84 -11.21
C LEU A 535 8.43 1.41 -10.52
N LEU A 536 8.39 1.60 -9.20
CA LEU A 536 9.49 2.16 -8.43
C LEU A 536 10.66 1.18 -8.25
N ALA A 537 10.49 -0.09 -8.63
CA ALA A 537 11.42 -1.16 -8.24
C ALA A 537 11.65 -1.18 -6.71
N ALA A 538 10.58 -0.93 -5.95
CA ALA A 538 10.59 -0.98 -4.50
C ALA A 538 10.56 -2.44 -4.00
N PRO A 539 11.05 -2.73 -2.78
CA PRO A 539 10.78 -4.01 -2.13
C PRO A 539 9.27 -4.32 -2.07
N MET A 540 8.86 -5.48 -2.55
CA MET A 540 7.46 -5.94 -2.53
C MET A 540 7.21 -6.78 -1.28
N ILE A 541 7.29 -6.15 -0.12
CA ILE A 541 7.06 -6.81 1.18
C ILE A 541 5.62 -6.53 1.62
N PHE A 542 4.77 -7.54 1.57
CA PHE A 542 3.39 -7.47 2.05
C PHE A 542 3.34 -7.55 3.58
N SER A 543 2.43 -6.82 4.24
CA SER A 543 2.31 -6.87 5.70
C SER A 543 0.90 -7.16 6.22
N GLY A 544 0.00 -7.62 5.35
CA GLY A 544 -1.31 -8.13 5.77
C GLY A 544 -1.28 -9.57 6.28
N ASP A 545 -2.39 -9.97 6.90
CA ASP A 545 -2.59 -11.28 7.49
C ASP A 545 -2.68 -12.33 6.38
N MET A 546 -1.58 -13.09 6.21
CA MET A 546 -1.47 -14.14 5.20
C MET A 546 -2.56 -15.22 5.33
N THR A 547 -3.14 -15.40 6.51
CA THR A 547 -4.21 -16.38 6.75
C THR A 547 -5.61 -15.88 6.37
N LYS A 548 -5.73 -14.59 6.00
CA LYS A 548 -6.97 -13.93 5.60
C LYS A 548 -6.86 -13.26 4.23
N LEU A 549 -6.02 -13.79 3.34
CA LEU A 549 -5.93 -13.35 1.96
C LEU A 549 -7.27 -13.60 1.24
N ASP A 550 -7.93 -12.52 0.84
CA ASP A 550 -9.08 -12.58 -0.06
C ASP A 550 -8.63 -12.61 -1.53
N ASP A 551 -9.52 -13.06 -2.43
CA ASP A 551 -9.25 -13.21 -3.86
C ASP A 551 -8.80 -11.89 -4.51
N PHE A 552 -9.34 -10.75 -4.07
CA PHE A 552 -8.99 -9.44 -4.63
C PHE A 552 -7.56 -9.07 -4.23
N THR A 553 -7.23 -9.11 -2.94
CA THR A 553 -5.88 -8.85 -2.41
C THR A 553 -4.86 -9.78 -3.05
N LEU A 554 -5.15 -11.08 -3.13
CA LEU A 554 -4.26 -12.05 -3.77
C LEU A 554 -4.02 -11.68 -5.24
N SER A 555 -5.08 -11.34 -5.99
CA SER A 555 -4.96 -10.97 -7.41
C SER A 555 -4.11 -9.72 -7.67
N LEU A 556 -4.02 -8.81 -6.70
CA LEU A 556 -3.13 -7.65 -6.76
C LEU A 556 -1.67 -8.07 -6.61
N LEU A 557 -1.40 -8.99 -5.68
CA LEU A 557 -0.07 -9.47 -5.35
C LEU A 557 0.45 -10.53 -6.34
N THR A 558 -0.41 -11.20 -7.11
CA THR A 558 -0.04 -12.33 -7.96
C THR A 558 -0.22 -12.08 -9.46
N ASN A 559 -0.04 -10.84 -9.91
CA ASN A 559 -0.01 -10.51 -11.34
C ASN A 559 1.42 -10.58 -11.89
N ASP A 560 1.73 -11.65 -12.62
CA ASP A 560 3.08 -11.92 -13.14
C ASP A 560 3.65 -10.80 -14.04
N GLU A 561 2.82 -10.10 -14.82
CA GLU A 561 3.31 -9.04 -15.72
C GLU A 561 3.61 -7.73 -14.96
N VAL A 562 2.85 -7.46 -13.90
CA VAL A 562 3.09 -6.33 -12.98
C VAL A 562 4.36 -6.60 -12.16
N ILE A 563 4.48 -7.81 -11.60
CA ILE A 563 5.67 -8.26 -10.86
C ILE A 563 6.91 -8.22 -11.75
N GLU A 564 6.82 -8.62 -13.02
CA GLU A 564 7.94 -8.56 -13.95
C GLU A 564 8.47 -7.15 -14.19
N VAL A 565 7.65 -6.11 -14.02
CA VAL A 565 8.15 -4.73 -14.07
C VAL A 565 9.00 -4.39 -12.84
N ASN A 566 8.59 -4.85 -11.66
CA ASN A 566 9.36 -4.71 -10.44
C ASN A 566 10.67 -5.51 -10.50
N GLN A 567 10.60 -6.75 -11.00
CA GLN A 567 11.69 -7.72 -11.04
C GLN A 567 12.51 -7.66 -12.35
N ASP A 568 12.38 -6.58 -13.11
CA ASP A 568 13.12 -6.42 -14.36
C ASP A 568 14.63 -6.29 -14.08
N PRO A 569 15.51 -7.08 -14.74
CA PRO A 569 16.94 -7.08 -14.42
C PRO A 569 17.69 -5.78 -14.71
N LEU A 570 17.11 -4.86 -15.48
CA LEU A 570 17.68 -3.52 -15.65
C LEU A 570 17.63 -2.72 -14.34
N GLY A 571 16.69 -3.06 -13.44
CA GLY A 571 16.60 -2.52 -12.09
C GLY A 571 16.35 -1.01 -12.02
N LYS A 572 15.77 -0.41 -13.05
CA LYS A 572 15.51 1.04 -13.06
C LYS A 572 14.27 1.39 -12.24
N GLN A 573 14.38 2.33 -11.32
CA GLN A 573 13.20 2.94 -10.72
C GLN A 573 12.52 3.88 -11.74
N ALA A 574 11.19 3.84 -11.80
CA ALA A 574 10.42 4.79 -12.61
C ALA A 574 10.44 6.19 -11.99
N HIS A 575 10.29 7.19 -12.85
CA HIS A 575 10.08 8.58 -12.45
C HIS A 575 8.88 9.16 -13.19
N ARG A 576 8.36 10.29 -12.69
CA ARG A 576 7.26 11.01 -13.33
C ARG A 576 7.74 11.70 -14.59
N VAL A 577 7.16 11.31 -15.72
CA VAL A 577 7.45 11.91 -17.04
C VAL A 577 6.44 12.99 -17.42
N ALA A 578 5.25 13.00 -16.80
CA ALA A 578 4.28 14.08 -16.98
C ALA A 578 3.33 14.23 -15.79
N LYS A 579 2.93 15.47 -15.52
CA LYS A 579 1.84 15.83 -14.59
C LYS A 579 0.89 16.81 -15.29
N ARG A 580 -0.41 16.56 -15.20
CA ARG A 580 -1.47 17.40 -15.81
C ARG A 580 -2.64 17.49 -14.85
N GLY A 581 -2.64 18.54 -14.02
CA GLY A 581 -3.53 18.65 -12.86
C GLY A 581 -3.39 17.40 -11.98
N ASP A 582 -4.53 16.76 -11.68
CA ASP A 582 -4.59 15.56 -10.84
C ASP A 582 -4.15 14.26 -11.55
N THR A 583 -3.62 14.33 -12.78
CA THR A 583 -3.21 13.12 -13.53
C THR A 583 -1.71 13.06 -13.71
N GLU A 584 -1.13 11.88 -13.54
CA GLU A 584 0.31 11.66 -13.65
C GLU A 584 0.63 10.49 -14.58
N VAL A 585 1.77 10.59 -15.26
CA VAL A 585 2.36 9.52 -16.07
C VAL A 585 3.76 9.27 -15.54
N TRP A 586 4.05 8.01 -15.23
CA TRP A 586 5.35 7.56 -14.74
C TRP A 586 5.90 6.48 -15.68
N ALA A 587 7.22 6.41 -15.84
CA ALA A 587 7.81 5.41 -16.72
C ALA A 587 9.21 4.97 -16.29
N LYS A 588 9.56 3.72 -16.64
CA LYS A 588 10.92 3.19 -16.61
C LYS A 588 11.23 2.42 -17.88
N ASP A 589 12.51 2.40 -18.23
CA ASP A 589 13.04 1.48 -19.23
C ASP A 589 13.10 0.05 -18.67
N MET A 590 12.95 -0.92 -19.57
CA MET A 590 13.03 -2.35 -19.29
C MET A 590 14.22 -2.96 -20.03
N GLU A 591 14.77 -4.06 -19.52
CA GLU A 591 15.92 -4.76 -20.12
C GLU A 591 15.70 -5.14 -21.59
N ASP A 592 14.47 -5.48 -21.98
CA ASP A 592 14.13 -5.88 -23.36
C ASP A 592 13.97 -4.71 -24.34
N GLY A 593 14.24 -3.48 -23.91
CA GLY A 593 14.08 -2.27 -24.71
C GLY A 593 12.67 -1.67 -24.72
N SER A 594 11.71 -2.31 -24.04
CA SER A 594 10.37 -1.76 -23.84
C SER A 594 10.35 -0.69 -22.73
N LYS A 595 9.24 0.03 -22.63
CA LYS A 595 8.96 0.93 -21.49
C LYS A 595 7.77 0.41 -20.69
N ALA A 596 7.94 0.34 -19.37
CA ALA A 596 6.81 0.18 -18.45
C ALA A 596 6.29 1.55 -18.06
N VAL A 597 4.97 1.75 -18.13
CA VAL A 597 4.31 3.05 -17.97
C VAL A 597 3.12 2.95 -17.02
N GLY A 598 3.11 3.76 -15.97
CA GLY A 598 1.96 3.96 -15.08
C GLY A 598 1.15 5.19 -15.48
N LEU A 599 -0.16 5.03 -15.56
CA LEU A 599 -1.12 6.13 -15.68
C LEU A 599 -1.88 6.24 -14.37
N PHE A 600 -1.90 7.42 -13.75
CA PHE A 600 -2.52 7.63 -12.45
C PHE A 600 -3.53 8.78 -12.48
N ASN A 601 -4.69 8.57 -11.87
CA ASN A 601 -5.65 9.61 -11.57
C ASN A 601 -5.67 9.86 -10.05
N ARG A 602 -5.04 10.94 -9.59
CA ARG A 602 -5.04 11.36 -8.18
C ARG A 602 -6.29 12.16 -7.79
N GLY A 603 -7.19 12.41 -8.74
CA GLY A 603 -8.37 13.24 -8.53
C GLY A 603 -9.56 12.45 -7.99
N GLU A 604 -10.53 13.20 -7.48
CA GLU A 604 -11.73 12.63 -6.87
C GLU A 604 -12.77 12.09 -7.86
N MET A 605 -12.55 12.34 -9.15
CA MET A 605 -13.50 12.07 -10.23
C MET A 605 -12.83 11.21 -11.30
N GLN A 606 -13.63 10.48 -12.09
CA GLN A 606 -13.11 9.77 -13.26
C GLN A 606 -12.42 10.76 -14.22
N ARG A 607 -11.24 10.39 -14.72
CA ARG A 607 -10.46 11.19 -15.66
C ARG A 607 -9.90 10.33 -16.77
N ARG A 608 -9.81 10.92 -17.98
CA ARG A 608 -9.02 10.34 -19.05
C ARG A 608 -7.56 10.67 -18.82
N VAL A 609 -6.73 9.66 -18.60
CA VAL A 609 -5.27 9.84 -18.45
C VAL A 609 -4.60 9.41 -19.76
N THR A 610 -3.68 10.24 -20.25
CA THR A 610 -3.05 10.06 -21.57
C THR A 610 -1.53 10.15 -21.43
N VAL A 611 -0.84 9.12 -21.90
CA VAL A 611 0.61 9.15 -22.14
C VAL A 611 0.88 9.59 -23.58
N LYS A 612 1.75 10.59 -23.74
CA LYS A 612 2.24 11.01 -25.05
C LYS A 612 3.60 10.40 -25.31
N TRP A 613 3.88 9.98 -26.54
CA TRP A 613 5.21 9.49 -26.94
C TRP A 613 6.31 10.52 -26.71
N SER A 614 5.98 11.82 -26.85
CA SER A 614 6.88 12.91 -26.49
C SER A 614 7.27 12.93 -25.01
N ASP A 615 6.36 12.53 -24.10
CA ASP A 615 6.66 12.45 -22.67
C ASP A 615 7.65 11.32 -22.38
N LEU A 616 7.61 10.25 -23.19
CA LEU A 616 8.49 9.08 -23.06
C LEU A 616 9.80 9.19 -23.85
N GLY A 617 9.96 10.24 -24.67
CA GLY A 617 11.08 10.38 -25.59
C GLY A 617 11.11 9.34 -26.72
N ILE A 618 9.95 8.80 -27.12
CA ILE A 618 9.82 7.83 -28.21
C ILE A 618 9.01 8.41 -29.38
N THR A 619 9.05 7.74 -30.54
CA THR A 619 8.32 8.17 -31.75
C THR A 619 7.81 6.96 -32.53
N GLY A 620 7.04 7.20 -33.59
CA GLY A 620 6.55 6.13 -34.46
C GLY A 620 5.36 5.36 -33.87
N MET A 621 5.12 4.18 -34.45
CA MET A 621 4.03 3.30 -34.05
C MET A 621 4.50 2.38 -32.92
N GLN A 622 3.75 2.34 -31.82
CA GLN A 622 4.10 1.59 -30.63
C GLN A 622 2.98 0.63 -30.26
N ARG A 623 3.32 -0.62 -29.92
CA ARG A 623 2.38 -1.61 -29.38
C ARG A 623 2.17 -1.32 -27.90
N VAL A 624 0.92 -1.36 -27.45
CA VAL A 624 0.53 -1.10 -26.06
C VAL A 624 -0.19 -2.33 -25.49
N ARG A 625 0.25 -2.77 -24.31
CA ARG A 625 -0.36 -3.85 -23.53
C ARG A 625 -0.77 -3.34 -22.15
N ASP A 626 -1.96 -3.73 -21.69
CA ASP A 626 -2.42 -3.53 -20.32
C ASP A 626 -1.99 -4.72 -19.46
N LEU A 627 -1.12 -4.47 -18.48
CA LEU A 627 -0.49 -5.52 -17.67
C LEU A 627 -1.43 -6.08 -16.62
N TRP A 628 -2.29 -5.24 -16.04
CA TRP A 628 -3.29 -5.69 -15.06
C TRP A 628 -4.25 -6.69 -15.69
N ARG A 629 -4.70 -6.41 -16.92
CA ARG A 629 -5.61 -7.28 -17.66
C ARG A 629 -4.91 -8.34 -18.52
N GLN A 630 -3.58 -8.31 -18.58
CA GLN A 630 -2.75 -9.14 -19.46
C GLN A 630 -3.28 -9.16 -20.90
N ARG A 631 -3.57 -7.97 -21.44
CA ARG A 631 -4.27 -7.81 -22.72
C ARG A 631 -3.57 -6.82 -23.65
N ASP A 632 -3.33 -7.25 -24.88
CA ASP A 632 -2.87 -6.35 -25.94
C ASP A 632 -3.98 -5.38 -26.31
N ILE A 633 -3.68 -4.08 -26.28
CA ILE A 633 -4.65 -3.02 -26.57
C ILE A 633 -4.60 -2.63 -28.05
N GLY A 634 -3.44 -2.73 -28.68
CA GLY A 634 -3.24 -2.41 -30.09
C GLY A 634 -1.96 -1.60 -30.32
N ALA A 635 -1.83 -1.06 -31.53
CA ALA A 635 -0.73 -0.19 -31.91
C ALA A 635 -1.21 1.25 -32.10
N PHE A 636 -0.44 2.21 -31.58
CA PHE A 636 -0.81 3.63 -31.58
C PHE A 636 0.35 4.52 -32.05
N THR A 637 -0.01 5.63 -32.68
CA THR A 637 0.92 6.72 -33.01
C THR A 637 0.66 7.92 -32.10
N ASN A 638 1.72 8.63 -31.73
CA ASN A 638 1.77 9.82 -30.87
C ASN A 638 1.34 9.67 -29.40
N SER A 639 0.31 8.88 -29.08
CA SER A 639 -0.19 8.76 -27.70
C SER A 639 -1.17 7.59 -27.50
N TYR A 640 -1.36 7.21 -26.25
CA TYR A 640 -2.47 6.35 -25.80
C TYR A 640 -3.10 6.92 -24.53
N GLY A 641 -4.40 6.72 -24.33
CA GLY A 641 -5.05 7.11 -23.08
C GLY A 641 -6.32 6.32 -22.81
N THR A 642 -6.65 6.22 -21.52
CA THR A 642 -7.78 5.43 -21.00
C THR A 642 -8.51 6.20 -19.90
N GLN A 643 -9.76 5.82 -19.63
CA GLN A 643 -10.51 6.34 -18.50
C GLN A 643 -10.07 5.62 -17.23
N LEU A 644 -9.70 6.38 -16.20
CA LEU A 644 -9.39 5.86 -14.88
C LEU A 644 -10.40 6.38 -13.86
N PRO A 645 -10.94 5.51 -12.99
CA PRO A 645 -11.77 5.95 -11.87
C PRO A 645 -10.96 6.85 -10.92
N ARG A 646 -11.65 7.46 -9.94
CA ARG A 646 -10.98 8.20 -8.87
C ARG A 646 -9.88 7.34 -8.25
N HIS A 647 -8.74 7.95 -7.99
CA HIS A 647 -7.57 7.30 -7.35
C HIS A 647 -7.07 6.04 -8.06
N GLY A 648 -7.51 5.78 -9.30
CA GLY A 648 -7.20 4.57 -10.04
C GLY A 648 -5.92 4.67 -10.86
N ALA A 649 -5.39 3.50 -11.19
CA ALA A 649 -4.21 3.35 -12.03
C ALA A 649 -4.46 2.42 -13.23
N ALA A 650 -3.65 2.60 -14.27
CA ALA A 650 -3.38 1.57 -15.27
C ALA A 650 -1.87 1.39 -15.39
N MET A 651 -1.46 0.16 -15.70
CA MET A 651 -0.06 -0.19 -15.91
C MET A 651 0.09 -0.78 -17.30
N LEU A 652 0.96 -0.18 -18.08
CA LEU A 652 1.15 -0.49 -19.49
C LEU A 652 2.58 -0.95 -19.75
N ARG A 653 2.76 -1.76 -20.78
CA ARG A 653 4.07 -1.98 -21.40
C ARG A 653 3.99 -1.63 -22.88
N ILE A 654 5.04 -0.96 -23.35
CA ILE A 654 5.06 -0.28 -24.64
C ILE A 654 6.34 -0.64 -25.39
N TRP A 655 6.19 -1.14 -26.61
CA TRP A 655 7.28 -1.56 -27.50
C TRP A 655 7.19 -0.83 -28.84
N ASP A 656 8.32 -0.65 -29.51
CA ASP A 656 8.34 -0.30 -30.92
C ASP A 656 7.57 -1.39 -31.70
N ALA A 657 6.61 -1.01 -32.53
CA ALA A 657 5.82 -1.99 -33.28
C ALA A 657 6.62 -2.75 -34.35
N LYS A 658 7.85 -2.32 -34.66
CA LYS A 658 8.76 -3.03 -35.56
C LYS A 658 9.57 -4.14 -34.86
N GLN A 659 9.58 -4.15 -33.52
CA GLN A 659 10.19 -5.17 -32.67
C GLN A 659 9.11 -6.11 -32.14
#